data_AF-A0A5C6PL18-F1
#
_entry.id   AF-A0A5C6PL18-F1
#
_cell.length_a   1.000
_cell.length_b   1.000
_cell.length_c   1.000
_cell.angle_alpha   90.00
_cell.angle_beta   90.00
_cell.angle_gamma   90.00
#
_symmetry.space_group_name_H-M   'P 1'
#
loop_
_entity.id
_entity.type
_entity.pdbx_description
1 polymer ?
#
loop_
_entity_poly.entity_id
_entity_poly.type
_entity_poly.pdbx_seq_one_letter_code
_entity_poly.pdbx_strand_id
1 'polypeptide(L)'
;MSICSREGGHCTEMAMVCLTDFEEYAKEHLSKATWDYYAAGADECCTRDDNLLAYKRIRLRPRILRDVSVSDTRTTIQGTEISFPVGIAPTAFHCLAWHEGEMATARATEALNTCYITSTYSTCSVEEIVAAAPNGYRWFQLYLYRDRKLSEQIVHRVEALGYKALVLTVDVPYTGKRRNDIRNQFKLPPHLKVKNFDGVFQQEAAVTEEYGIPANTLDPSISWKDVYWLQSITRLPIIIKGILTKEDAELAVEHGVQGIIVSNHGGRQLDGGPASIDALSEIVDTVQGRIEVYLDGGIRTGSDVLKSLALGAKCVFIGRPAVWGLAYKVEHPSRVRQWWDPENVQGYRSVSMFPILGEEGVREVLQILNDEFRLSMALSGGPEHSNRLEGGLGSSLLRKLSSRGNGNDNSPGRLSRRLARLSTRHQSRDPPRPPAEPERLPALPDRPVQQDRPSTPALLVPPNNLPPKRKENATKPKLPPRPLCKVFSSDEHGSAVLQGFQMFRADETLCDVVLVPGDSDETFRVHRVIMASSSDYFKAMFTGGMKEREMSEIKLHGVTKLGLKNIIDFIYTSKVSLDMGNLQDTLEAANFLQVMPVLRFCNRLLISEITVDNCVEVERIAADLHLEDVQLNIVEFVVKNLAMLVDCGRYLQLSAATMASALASDSLKGFSEMELYHIAREWLDHDYPNRRSSVYALIRHIRFPLMTRSELFQISQEDQEEGSSLMRSETACANLLLEACNYQMMPFMQPGLQTERTRIRSDATHIVALGGVMRQQLVVSKELRLYDENFRQWRALKAMEEPRYQHGVALLGGFLFIVGGQSTYDTKGKTAIDSAYRYDPRFDKWIQIASLNEKRTFFHLSALAGKLFAVGGRNTSGEIGTVECYNMKKNEWTFVSSMAEPHYGHAGTVHGGLMYISGGIIRDTFQKELWCYDPVADMWSQRADMQELRGLHCMCTVGDKLYVMGGNHFRGSSDYDDVLRCEYYSPDVDQWSTFAPMPQGQSDVGITVFKGHIYVVGGYSWNSRCMLDFVQRYDPDRDLWDKVFNVLEPLGGIRACTMTVHMPEGAVDEPQIQECPLQPSEG
;
A
#
# COMPACT_ATOMS: atom_id res chain seq x y z
N MET A 1 -34.78 -3.11 43.38
CA MET A 1 -34.70 -4.34 44.20
C MET A 1 -33.27 -4.88 44.13
N SER A 2 -32.80 -5.64 45.11
CA SER A 2 -31.47 -6.26 45.10
C SER A 2 -31.60 -7.78 45.15
N ILE A 3 -30.92 -8.46 44.23
CA ILE A 3 -30.44 -9.85 44.29
C ILE A 3 -29.28 -9.94 43.29
N CYS A 4 -28.26 -10.73 43.61
CA CYS A 4 -27.06 -10.90 42.79
C CYS A 4 -26.84 -12.39 42.53
N SER A 5 -26.61 -12.77 41.27
CA SER A 5 -26.18 -14.11 40.88
C SER A 5 -25.26 -14.02 39.66
N ARG A 6 -24.07 -14.63 39.79
CA ARG A 6 -23.02 -14.64 38.77
C ARG A 6 -23.35 -15.66 37.68
N GLU A 7 -23.14 -15.31 36.42
CA GLU A 7 -22.65 -16.24 35.40
C GLU A 7 -21.52 -15.54 34.62
N GLY A 8 -20.46 -16.28 34.31
CA GLY A 8 -19.22 -15.72 33.77
C GLY A 8 -19.13 -15.86 32.25
N GLY A 9 -19.49 -14.81 31.52
CA GLY A 9 -19.15 -14.72 30.09
C GLY A 9 -17.66 -14.37 29.93
N HIS A 10 -16.85 -15.30 29.39
CA HIS A 10 -15.50 -14.98 28.97
C HIS A 10 -15.55 -14.04 27.77
N CYS A 11 -15.04 -12.82 27.93
CA CYS A 11 -14.71 -11.97 26.79
C CYS A 11 -13.45 -12.55 26.14
N THR A 12 -13.55 -13.06 24.93
CA THR A 12 -12.41 -13.59 24.19
C THR A 12 -11.62 -12.43 23.58
N GLU A 13 -10.48 -12.10 24.17
CA GLU A 13 -9.49 -11.20 23.57
C GLU A 13 -9.14 -11.67 22.14
N MET A 14 -8.93 -10.73 21.23
CA MET A 14 -8.35 -11.05 19.92
C MET A 14 -6.88 -11.45 20.14
N ALA A 15 -6.51 -12.66 19.72
CA ALA A 15 -5.13 -13.11 19.79
C ALA A 15 -4.28 -12.29 18.82
N MET A 16 -3.16 -11.75 19.30
CA MET A 16 -2.16 -11.11 18.45
C MET A 16 -1.48 -12.18 17.58
N VAL A 17 -1.50 -11.99 16.28
CA VAL A 17 -0.98 -12.94 15.28
C VAL A 17 0.15 -12.36 14.43
N CYS A 18 0.24 -11.03 14.29
CA CYS A 18 1.31 -10.35 13.57
C CYS A 18 1.72 -9.03 14.26
N LEU A 19 2.85 -8.46 13.84
CA LEU A 19 3.39 -7.23 14.42
C LEU A 19 2.55 -5.97 14.11
N THR A 20 1.66 -6.03 13.12
CA THR A 20 0.71 -4.95 12.81
C THR A 20 -0.36 -4.83 13.90
N ASP A 21 -0.78 -5.95 14.49
CA ASP A 21 -1.81 -5.96 15.54
C ASP A 21 -1.33 -5.20 16.78
N PHE A 22 -0.05 -5.35 17.12
CA PHE A 22 0.64 -4.54 18.13
C PHE A 22 0.78 -3.06 17.71
N GLU A 23 1.08 -2.78 16.44
CA GLU A 23 1.16 -1.41 15.90
C GLU A 23 -0.20 -0.68 16.05
N GLU A 24 -1.31 -1.36 15.76
CA GLU A 24 -2.67 -0.84 15.92
C GLU A 24 -3.12 -0.76 17.39
N TYR A 25 -2.84 -1.79 18.22
CA TYR A 25 -3.14 -1.74 19.65
C TYR A 25 -2.40 -0.58 20.32
N ALA A 26 -1.11 -0.40 20.06
CA ALA A 26 -0.33 0.70 20.61
C ALA A 26 -0.84 2.07 20.14
N LYS A 27 -1.37 2.16 18.92
CA LYS A 27 -2.01 3.38 18.39
C LYS A 27 -3.35 3.70 19.05
N GLU A 28 -4.13 2.69 19.47
CA GLU A 28 -5.36 2.93 20.25
C GLU A 28 -5.08 3.24 21.74
N HIS A 29 -4.02 2.69 22.33
CA HIS A 29 -3.83 2.70 23.79
C HIS A 29 -2.75 3.66 24.33
N LEU A 30 -1.83 4.16 23.50
CA LEU A 30 -0.85 5.16 23.90
C LEU A 30 -1.41 6.58 23.79
N SER A 31 -0.89 7.53 24.60
CA SER A 31 -1.24 8.94 24.44
C SER A 31 -0.84 9.43 23.04
N LYS A 32 -1.60 10.35 22.43
CA LYS A 32 -1.28 10.88 21.08
C LYS A 32 0.17 11.35 20.97
N ALA A 33 0.67 12.09 21.95
CA ALA A 33 2.05 12.57 21.97
C ALA A 33 3.08 11.42 22.06
N THR A 34 2.79 10.37 22.84
CA THR A 34 3.61 9.15 22.92
C THR A 34 3.62 8.38 21.60
N TRP A 35 2.44 8.11 21.05
CA TRP A 35 2.28 7.39 19.78
C TRP A 35 3.01 8.13 18.66
N ASP A 36 2.74 9.43 18.51
CA ASP A 36 3.35 10.25 17.46
C ASP A 36 4.88 10.28 17.60
N TYR A 37 5.41 10.40 18.83
CA TYR A 37 6.86 10.34 19.06
C TYR A 37 7.49 9.03 18.59
N TYR A 38 6.86 7.87 18.84
CA TYR A 38 7.37 6.58 18.36
C TYR A 38 7.16 6.39 16.85
N ALA A 39 6.00 6.78 16.33
CA ALA A 39 5.60 6.61 14.92
C ALA A 39 6.26 7.62 13.96
N ALA A 40 6.78 8.75 14.48
CA ALA A 40 7.41 9.79 13.67
C ALA A 40 8.59 9.26 12.82
N GLY A 41 8.67 9.78 11.60
CA GLY A 41 9.92 9.90 10.84
C GLY A 41 10.37 11.36 10.81
N ALA A 42 11.48 11.63 10.11
CA ALA A 42 11.89 12.99 9.76
C ALA A 42 11.05 13.52 8.58
N ASP A 43 10.91 14.84 8.51
CA ASP A 43 10.22 15.63 7.48
C ASP A 43 8.93 15.03 6.90
N GLU A 44 8.98 14.40 5.71
CA GLU A 44 7.81 13.85 5.00
C GLU A 44 7.64 12.35 5.21
N CYS A 45 8.53 11.74 6.00
CA CYS A 45 8.58 10.32 6.33
C CYS A 45 8.82 9.40 5.12
N CYS A 46 9.29 9.93 4.00
CA CYS A 46 9.56 9.17 2.78
C CYS A 46 10.49 7.97 3.04
N THR A 47 11.59 8.18 3.75
CA THR A 47 12.54 7.12 4.15
C THR A 47 11.97 6.21 5.23
N ARG A 48 11.06 6.68 6.09
CA ARG A 48 10.36 5.82 7.07
C ARG A 48 9.46 4.81 6.35
N ASP A 49 8.79 5.24 5.29
CA ASP A 49 7.79 4.43 4.58
C ASP A 49 8.45 3.57 3.50
N ASP A 50 9.48 4.07 2.82
CA ASP A 50 10.28 3.26 1.89
C ASP A 50 11.04 2.13 2.58
N ASN A 51 11.46 2.29 3.85
CA ASN A 51 11.96 1.19 4.68
C ASN A 51 11.00 -0.01 4.74
N LEU A 52 9.68 0.22 4.67
CA LEU A 52 8.67 -0.85 4.65
C LEU A 52 8.50 -1.42 3.23
N LEU A 53 8.51 -0.55 2.21
CA LEU A 53 8.33 -0.92 0.81
C LEU A 53 9.54 -1.68 0.23
N ALA A 54 10.77 -1.41 0.69
CA ALA A 54 11.99 -2.09 0.24
C ALA A 54 11.94 -3.61 0.49
N TYR A 55 11.43 -4.04 1.65
CA TYR A 55 11.16 -5.46 1.94
C TYR A 55 10.07 -6.08 1.06
N LYS A 56 9.24 -5.26 0.40
CA LYS A 56 8.27 -5.67 -0.62
C LYS A 56 8.84 -5.59 -2.05
N ARG A 57 10.06 -5.10 -2.26
CA ARG A 57 10.82 -5.24 -3.53
C ARG A 57 11.52 -6.62 -3.62
N ILE A 58 12.13 -7.08 -2.53
CA ILE A 58 12.88 -8.35 -2.48
C ILE A 58 11.93 -9.57 -2.54
N ARG A 59 12.32 -10.65 -3.22
CA ARG A 59 11.58 -11.92 -3.31
C ARG A 59 12.44 -13.09 -2.82
N LEU A 60 11.88 -13.92 -1.95
CA LEU A 60 12.44 -15.22 -1.59
C LEU A 60 12.05 -16.25 -2.66
N ARG A 61 12.94 -17.19 -2.97
CA ARG A 61 12.66 -18.32 -3.86
C ARG A 61 12.40 -19.59 -3.01
N PRO A 62 11.22 -20.23 -3.07
CA PRO A 62 10.99 -21.49 -2.38
C PRO A 62 11.88 -22.58 -2.97
N ARG A 63 12.23 -23.59 -2.15
CA ARG A 63 13.14 -24.67 -2.55
C ARG A 63 12.55 -26.03 -2.17
N ILE A 64 12.01 -26.70 -3.19
CA ILE A 64 11.32 -27.99 -3.05
C ILE A 64 12.35 -29.13 -2.93
N LEU A 65 11.96 -30.25 -2.30
CA LEU A 65 12.81 -31.43 -2.04
C LEU A 65 14.10 -31.09 -1.27
N ARG A 66 13.92 -30.36 -0.17
CA ARG A 66 14.94 -30.06 0.85
C ARG A 66 14.53 -30.71 2.16
N ASP A 67 15.46 -31.38 2.84
CA ASP A 67 15.20 -31.79 4.23
C ASP A 67 15.25 -30.56 5.13
N VAL A 68 14.11 -30.23 5.73
CA VAL A 68 13.90 -29.13 6.67
C VAL A 68 13.30 -29.63 7.99
N SER A 69 13.36 -30.94 8.25
CA SER A 69 12.85 -31.60 9.45
C SER A 69 13.45 -31.06 10.75
N VAL A 70 14.65 -30.48 10.69
CA VAL A 70 15.27 -29.70 11.75
C VAL A 70 15.66 -28.32 11.21
N SER A 71 15.08 -27.26 11.79
CA SER A 71 15.38 -25.87 11.45
C SER A 71 15.98 -25.15 12.66
N ASP A 72 17.31 -25.17 12.79
CA ASP A 72 18.01 -24.48 13.87
C ASP A 72 18.05 -22.97 13.61
N THR A 73 17.50 -22.18 14.52
CA THR A 73 17.45 -20.71 14.44
C THR A 73 18.69 -20.03 15.01
N ARG A 74 19.52 -20.74 15.78
CA ARG A 74 20.54 -20.13 16.64
C ARG A 74 21.68 -19.52 15.83
N THR A 75 22.13 -18.35 16.23
CA THR A 75 23.28 -17.65 15.62
C THR A 75 24.22 -17.15 16.70
N THR A 76 25.41 -16.72 16.30
CA THR A 76 26.34 -15.99 17.17
C THR A 76 26.32 -14.51 16.84
N ILE A 77 26.50 -13.64 17.85
CA ILE A 77 26.86 -12.23 17.65
C ILE A 77 27.94 -11.84 18.65
N GLN A 78 29.02 -11.21 18.17
CA GLN A 78 30.23 -10.94 18.96
C GLN A 78 30.69 -12.17 19.78
N GLY A 79 30.66 -13.34 19.13
CA GLY A 79 31.03 -14.63 19.72
C GLY A 79 30.05 -15.25 20.74
N THR A 80 28.92 -14.61 21.07
CA THR A 80 27.90 -15.16 22.00
C THR A 80 26.72 -15.76 21.25
N GLU A 81 26.25 -16.94 21.66
CA GLU A 81 25.10 -17.63 21.03
C GLU A 81 23.76 -17.05 21.51
N ILE A 82 22.88 -16.72 20.55
CA ILE A 82 21.49 -16.29 20.77
C ILE A 82 20.50 -17.24 20.09
N SER A 83 19.31 -17.36 20.67
CA SER A 83 18.31 -18.37 20.28
C SER A 83 17.82 -18.24 18.82
N PHE A 84 17.77 -17.01 18.31
CA PHE A 84 17.34 -16.67 16.95
C PHE A 84 17.88 -15.27 16.57
N PRO A 85 17.98 -14.92 15.28
CA PRO A 85 18.78 -13.78 14.79
C PRO A 85 18.01 -12.44 14.82
N VAL A 86 17.27 -12.19 15.90
CA VAL A 86 16.51 -10.94 16.13
C VAL A 86 16.76 -10.43 17.56
N GLY A 87 17.34 -9.24 17.69
CA GLY A 87 17.47 -8.51 18.95
C GLY A 87 16.58 -7.25 19.00
N ILE A 88 16.64 -6.51 20.10
CA ILE A 88 15.94 -5.22 20.27
C ILE A 88 16.92 -4.06 20.08
N ALA A 89 16.54 -3.13 19.20
CA ALA A 89 17.31 -1.94 18.82
C ALA A 89 17.26 -0.86 19.92
N PRO A 90 18.28 0.02 20.01
CA PRO A 90 18.32 1.07 21.02
C PRO A 90 17.23 2.11 20.75
N THR A 91 16.16 2.00 21.52
CA THR A 91 15.00 2.91 21.52
C THR A 91 14.95 3.61 22.88
N ALA A 92 14.47 4.85 22.90
CA ALA A 92 14.49 5.71 24.09
C ALA A 92 13.10 5.81 24.73
N PHE A 93 13.08 6.06 26.04
CA PHE A 93 11.90 6.38 26.84
C PHE A 93 10.83 5.28 26.92
N HIS A 94 11.22 4.01 27.08
CA HIS A 94 10.27 2.89 27.12
C HIS A 94 9.18 3.04 28.21
N CYS A 95 9.45 3.79 29.30
CA CYS A 95 8.46 4.13 30.33
C CYS A 95 7.27 4.96 29.82
N LEU A 96 7.33 5.53 28.60
CA LEU A 96 6.17 6.14 27.95
C LEU A 96 5.15 5.09 27.47
N ALA A 97 5.57 3.84 27.23
CA ALA A 97 4.70 2.75 26.79
C ALA A 97 4.20 1.89 27.96
N TRP A 98 5.10 1.53 28.88
CA TRP A 98 4.80 0.73 30.07
C TRP A 98 5.64 1.17 31.25
N HIS A 99 5.08 1.26 32.45
CA HIS A 99 5.77 1.88 33.60
C HIS A 99 7.13 1.26 33.97
N GLU A 100 7.36 -0.03 33.73
CA GLU A 100 8.67 -0.68 33.92
C GLU A 100 9.66 -0.48 32.75
N GLY A 101 9.18 -0.01 31.59
CA GLY A 101 9.96 0.39 30.44
C GLY A 101 11.09 -0.56 30.02
N GLU A 102 12.32 -0.06 30.10
CA GLU A 102 13.52 -0.78 29.67
C GLU A 102 13.80 -2.03 30.54
N MET A 103 13.31 -2.09 31.79
CA MET A 103 13.44 -3.30 32.64
C MET A 103 12.61 -4.48 32.10
N ALA A 104 11.34 -4.25 31.78
CA ALA A 104 10.47 -5.27 31.19
C ALA A 104 10.99 -5.74 29.83
N THR A 105 11.57 -4.82 29.06
CA THR A 105 12.24 -5.14 27.78
C THR A 105 13.42 -6.08 27.98
N ALA A 106 14.26 -5.81 28.99
CA ALA A 106 15.44 -6.63 29.28
C ALA A 106 15.07 -8.04 29.75
N ARG A 107 14.04 -8.18 30.60
CA ARG A 107 13.56 -9.49 31.06
C ARG A 107 12.98 -10.33 29.91
N ALA A 108 12.20 -9.72 29.02
CA ALA A 108 11.72 -10.37 27.80
C ALA A 108 12.86 -10.92 26.92
N THR A 109 13.96 -10.17 26.76
CA THR A 109 15.14 -10.63 26.00
C THR A 109 16.00 -11.66 26.73
N GLU A 110 16.05 -11.63 28.07
CA GLU A 110 16.67 -12.70 28.87
C GLU A 110 15.88 -14.00 28.73
N ALA A 111 14.56 -13.95 28.89
CA ALA A 111 13.66 -15.10 28.82
C ALA A 111 13.67 -15.83 27.46
N LEU A 112 14.06 -15.15 26.38
CA LEU A 112 14.21 -15.72 25.04
C LEU A 112 15.68 -15.91 24.61
N ASN A 113 16.66 -15.58 25.47
CA ASN A 113 18.09 -15.54 25.17
C ASN A 113 18.40 -14.86 23.83
N THR A 114 18.12 -13.56 23.75
CA THR A 114 18.53 -12.69 22.64
C THR A 114 19.08 -11.35 23.15
N CYS A 115 19.58 -10.51 22.24
CA CYS A 115 20.23 -9.25 22.57
C CYS A 115 19.25 -8.10 22.78
N TYR A 116 19.45 -7.33 23.86
CA TYR A 116 18.90 -5.98 24.00
C TYR A 116 20.01 -4.93 23.92
N ILE A 117 19.91 -4.01 22.98
CA ILE A 117 20.74 -2.80 22.95
C ILE A 117 20.02 -1.70 23.76
N THR A 118 20.50 -1.38 24.95
CA THR A 118 19.87 -0.34 25.81
C THR A 118 20.29 1.06 25.38
N SER A 119 19.37 2.04 25.35
CA SER A 119 19.69 3.41 24.93
C SER A 119 20.42 4.24 26.01
N THR A 120 21.26 5.19 25.56
CA THR A 120 21.74 6.30 26.39
C THR A 120 20.56 7.09 26.99
N TYR A 121 19.48 7.29 26.24
CA TYR A 121 18.27 8.02 26.68
C TYR A 121 17.23 7.10 27.35
N SER A 122 17.69 6.14 28.15
CA SER A 122 16.82 5.20 28.85
C SER A 122 16.06 5.84 30.02
N THR A 123 14.78 5.47 30.17
CA THR A 123 13.95 5.85 31.32
C THR A 123 14.16 4.98 32.57
N CYS A 124 14.78 3.81 32.43
CA CYS A 124 15.42 3.08 33.53
C CYS A 124 16.93 3.36 33.56
N SER A 125 17.60 3.28 34.73
CA SER A 125 19.08 3.33 34.74
C SER A 125 19.68 2.00 34.28
N VAL A 126 20.91 2.01 33.78
CA VAL A 126 21.64 0.77 33.43
C VAL A 126 21.78 -0.19 34.62
N GLU A 127 21.83 0.32 35.87
CA GLU A 127 21.78 -0.48 37.09
C GLU A 127 20.42 -1.17 37.28
N GLU A 128 19.31 -0.44 37.12
CA GLU A 128 17.95 -1.00 37.22
C GLU A 128 17.70 -2.07 36.15
N ILE A 129 18.15 -1.83 34.92
CA ILE A 129 18.02 -2.77 33.79
C ILE A 129 18.79 -4.07 34.06
N VAL A 130 20.01 -3.97 34.61
CA VAL A 130 20.83 -5.15 34.96
C VAL A 130 20.28 -5.88 36.18
N ALA A 131 19.74 -5.15 37.17
CA ALA A 131 19.08 -5.75 38.34
C ALA A 131 17.77 -6.47 37.97
N ALA A 132 17.02 -5.96 36.99
CA ALA A 132 15.79 -6.60 36.50
C ALA A 132 16.05 -7.89 35.73
N ALA A 133 17.16 -7.95 34.97
CA ALA A 133 17.53 -9.09 34.13
C ALA A 133 19.02 -9.46 34.34
N PRO A 134 19.40 -10.15 35.43
CA PRO A 134 20.82 -10.36 35.77
C PRO A 134 21.65 -11.11 34.72
N ASN A 135 21.04 -11.97 33.89
CA ASN A 135 21.74 -12.85 32.95
C ASN A 135 21.64 -12.36 31.48
N GLY A 136 20.69 -11.48 31.18
CA GLY A 136 20.34 -11.08 29.82
C GLY A 136 21.49 -10.49 29.01
N TYR A 137 21.57 -10.89 27.73
CA TYR A 137 22.65 -10.46 26.84
C TYR A 137 22.43 -9.02 26.37
N ARG A 138 23.22 -8.08 26.90
CA ARG A 138 23.04 -6.64 26.65
C ARG A 138 24.24 -5.98 25.98
N TRP A 139 23.94 -5.08 25.04
CA TRP A 139 24.85 -4.06 24.52
C TRP A 139 24.36 -2.67 24.95
N PHE A 140 25.26 -1.69 25.05
CA PHE A 140 24.88 -0.32 25.42
C PHE A 140 25.06 0.62 24.23
N GLN A 141 23.99 1.32 23.82
CA GLN A 141 24.08 2.36 22.81
C GLN A 141 24.58 3.66 23.42
N LEU A 142 25.66 4.19 22.88
CA LEU A 142 26.30 5.43 23.27
C LEU A 142 25.95 6.56 22.29
N TYR A 143 25.55 7.72 22.84
CA TYR A 143 25.74 9.02 22.20
C TYR A 143 26.96 9.72 22.79
N LEU A 144 27.70 10.47 21.97
CA LEU A 144 28.86 11.24 22.43
C LEU A 144 28.47 12.67 22.79
N TYR A 145 28.85 13.07 24.00
CA TYR A 145 28.58 14.38 24.57
C TYR A 145 29.79 15.30 24.41
N ARG A 146 29.55 16.62 24.31
CA ARG A 146 30.60 17.64 24.25
C ARG A 146 31.57 17.55 25.44
N ASP A 147 31.05 17.31 26.65
CA ASP A 147 31.88 16.82 27.75
C ASP A 147 32.10 15.32 27.61
N ARG A 148 33.25 14.95 27.04
CA ARG A 148 33.68 13.55 26.89
C ARG A 148 33.76 12.80 28.23
N LYS A 149 33.86 13.49 29.38
CA LYS A 149 33.82 12.82 30.70
C LYS A 149 32.47 12.16 30.98
N LEU A 150 31.36 12.71 30.49
CA LEU A 150 30.04 12.08 30.64
C LEU A 150 29.96 10.77 29.85
N SER A 151 30.50 10.78 28.62
CA SER A 151 30.63 9.57 27.80
C SER A 151 31.62 8.56 28.41
N GLU A 152 32.74 9.00 28.96
CA GLU A 152 33.71 8.16 29.67
C GLU A 152 33.10 7.49 30.91
N GLN A 153 32.40 8.26 31.74
CA GLN A 153 31.74 7.77 32.95
C GLN A 153 30.68 6.71 32.65
N ILE A 154 29.80 6.93 31.67
CA ILE A 154 28.77 5.94 31.33
C ILE A 154 29.37 4.68 30.69
N VAL A 155 30.43 4.81 29.88
CA VAL A 155 31.18 3.67 29.31
C VAL A 155 31.80 2.80 30.41
N HIS A 156 32.52 3.40 31.37
CA HIS A 156 33.06 2.64 32.50
C HIS A 156 31.95 2.01 33.37
N ARG A 157 30.79 2.68 33.52
CA ARG A 157 29.62 2.15 34.25
C ARG A 157 29.08 0.87 33.62
N VAL A 158 28.86 0.87 32.30
CA VAL A 158 28.25 -0.28 31.60
C VAL A 158 29.24 -1.44 31.43
N GLU A 159 30.54 -1.16 31.24
CA GLU A 159 31.58 -2.20 31.27
C GLU A 159 31.68 -2.86 32.65
N ALA A 160 31.64 -2.08 33.75
CA ALA A 160 31.60 -2.61 35.11
C ALA A 160 30.32 -3.40 35.43
N LEU A 161 29.18 -3.03 34.84
CA LEU A 161 27.92 -3.77 34.90
C LEU A 161 27.87 -4.98 33.95
N GLY A 162 28.95 -5.29 33.25
CA GLY A 162 29.10 -6.53 32.48
C GLY A 162 28.39 -6.55 31.13
N TYR A 163 28.04 -5.39 30.56
CA TYR A 163 27.58 -5.27 29.17
C TYR A 163 28.61 -5.85 28.18
N LYS A 164 28.18 -6.24 26.97
CA LYS A 164 28.98 -7.08 26.05
C LYS A 164 29.46 -6.39 24.77
N ALA A 165 28.96 -5.19 24.46
CA ALA A 165 29.47 -4.32 23.39
C ALA A 165 28.98 -2.88 23.60
N LEU A 166 29.65 -1.92 22.97
CA LEU A 166 29.22 -0.52 22.82
C LEU A 166 28.72 -0.28 21.39
N VAL A 167 27.51 0.24 21.26
CA VAL A 167 26.91 0.63 19.97
C VAL A 167 27.01 2.15 19.83
N LEU A 168 28.06 2.64 19.17
CA LEU A 168 28.24 4.07 18.92
C LEU A 168 27.27 4.52 17.82
N THR A 169 26.33 5.38 18.15
CA THR A 169 25.37 5.94 17.18
C THR A 169 25.91 7.22 16.56
N VAL A 170 26.14 7.21 15.25
CA VAL A 170 26.73 8.35 14.51
C VAL A 170 25.74 9.08 13.60
N ASP A 171 24.53 8.53 13.40
CA ASP A 171 23.47 9.12 12.57
C ASP A 171 22.69 10.28 13.24
N VAL A 172 23.13 10.76 14.42
CA VAL A 172 22.49 11.85 15.18
C VAL A 172 23.47 12.94 15.66
N PRO A 173 24.22 13.62 14.76
CA PRO A 173 24.95 14.84 15.13
C PRO A 173 23.99 16.00 15.47
N TYR A 174 22.78 15.96 14.90
CA TYR A 174 21.62 16.80 15.21
C TYR A 174 20.36 15.95 15.10
N THR A 175 19.30 16.30 15.82
CA THR A 175 18.00 15.61 15.69
C THR A 175 17.32 15.97 14.37
N GLY A 176 16.96 14.95 13.58
CA GLY A 176 16.15 15.11 12.36
C GLY A 176 14.79 15.75 12.63
N LYS A 177 14.27 16.48 11.65
CA LYS A 177 13.11 17.37 11.80
C LYS A 177 11.78 16.60 11.81
N ARG A 178 11.47 15.97 12.95
CA ARG A 178 10.25 15.21 13.19
C ARG A 178 9.05 16.15 13.33
N ARG A 179 8.28 16.31 12.26
CA ARG A 179 7.18 17.30 12.19
C ARG A 179 6.11 17.07 13.27
N ASN A 180 5.88 15.83 13.71
CA ASN A 180 4.90 15.53 14.76
C ASN A 180 5.42 15.86 16.17
N ASP A 181 6.67 15.54 16.50
CA ASP A 181 7.32 15.93 17.76
C ASP A 181 7.27 17.46 17.94
N ILE A 182 7.47 18.22 16.86
CA ILE A 182 7.34 19.68 16.82
C ILE A 182 5.88 20.14 17.04
N ARG A 183 4.91 19.58 16.29
CA ARG A 183 3.47 19.92 16.42
C ARG A 183 2.95 19.68 17.84
N ASN A 184 3.32 18.54 18.43
CA ASN A 184 2.91 18.15 19.77
C ASN A 184 3.74 18.83 20.88
N GLN A 185 4.72 19.68 20.52
CA GLN A 185 5.70 20.29 21.44
C GLN A 185 6.32 19.27 22.40
N PHE A 186 6.72 18.11 21.87
CA PHE A 186 7.03 16.92 22.65
C PHE A 186 8.11 17.19 23.71
N LYS A 187 7.76 16.87 24.96
CA LYS A 187 8.66 16.87 26.12
C LYS A 187 8.46 15.58 26.88
N LEU A 188 9.53 15.09 27.51
CA LEU A 188 9.44 13.96 28.43
C LEU A 188 8.56 14.38 29.63
N PRO A 189 7.53 13.60 30.02
CA PRO A 189 6.64 13.97 31.13
C PRO A 189 7.42 14.18 32.43
N PRO A 190 7.09 15.17 33.30
CA PRO A 190 7.94 15.54 34.45
C PRO A 190 8.19 14.46 35.52
N HIS A 191 7.48 13.32 35.46
CA HIS A 191 7.70 12.15 36.32
C HIS A 191 8.66 11.12 35.71
N LEU A 192 9.08 11.30 34.46
CA LEU A 192 10.08 10.52 33.74
C LEU A 192 11.33 11.37 33.50
N LYS A 193 12.49 10.71 33.42
CA LYS A 193 13.81 11.33 33.18
C LYS A 193 14.68 10.39 32.37
N VAL A 194 15.74 10.91 31.76
CA VAL A 194 16.89 10.07 31.36
C VAL A 194 17.66 9.67 32.62
N LYS A 195 17.31 8.53 33.22
CA LYS A 195 17.87 8.10 34.53
C LYS A 195 19.38 7.86 34.49
N ASN A 196 19.96 7.61 33.32
CA ASN A 196 21.41 7.47 33.18
C ASN A 196 22.18 8.73 33.63
N PHE A 197 21.54 9.91 33.61
CA PHE A 197 22.12 11.20 33.99
C PHE A 197 21.27 11.97 35.02
N ASP A 198 20.42 11.30 35.82
CA ASP A 198 19.75 12.01 36.92
C ASP A 198 20.78 12.54 37.93
N GLY A 199 20.55 13.73 38.45
CA GLY A 199 21.52 14.50 39.23
C GLY A 199 22.54 15.29 38.40
N VAL A 200 22.89 14.88 37.18
CA VAL A 200 24.04 15.44 36.42
C VAL A 200 23.78 16.86 35.92
N PHE A 201 22.63 17.11 35.29
CA PHE A 201 22.34 18.39 34.62
C PHE A 201 21.67 19.44 35.53
N GLN A 202 21.61 19.23 36.85
CA GLN A 202 20.77 20.02 37.77
C GLN A 202 21.20 21.48 38.01
N GLN A 203 22.30 21.95 37.41
CA GLN A 203 22.80 23.33 37.61
C GLN A 203 22.40 24.32 36.50
N GLU A 204 21.84 23.87 35.37
CA GLU A 204 21.60 24.70 34.19
C GLU A 204 20.12 25.11 34.00
N ALA A 205 19.50 25.63 35.07
CA ALA A 205 18.07 25.96 35.17
C ALA A 205 17.55 27.13 34.28
N ALA A 206 18.25 27.44 33.19
CA ALA A 206 17.92 28.48 32.21
C ALA A 206 18.09 28.03 30.74
N VAL A 207 18.45 26.76 30.50
CA VAL A 207 18.68 26.22 29.15
C VAL A 207 17.39 25.56 28.62
N THR A 208 17.15 25.68 27.32
CA THR A 208 16.09 24.93 26.63
C THR A 208 16.37 23.43 26.66
N GLU A 209 15.44 22.64 27.19
CA GLU A 209 15.53 21.17 27.18
C GLU A 209 15.12 20.58 25.82
N GLU A 210 15.86 19.58 25.35
CA GLU A 210 15.53 18.74 24.20
C GLU A 210 15.37 17.29 24.68
N TYR A 211 14.17 16.71 24.55
CA TYR A 211 13.82 15.35 25.01
C TYR A 211 14.22 15.00 26.47
N GLY A 212 14.28 15.97 27.38
CA GLY A 212 14.56 15.74 28.81
C GLY A 212 16.05 15.79 29.20
N ILE A 213 16.91 16.35 28.35
CA ILE A 213 18.26 16.81 28.70
C ILE A 213 18.46 18.26 28.17
N PRO A 214 19.49 19.02 28.59
CA PRO A 214 19.77 20.33 27.99
C PRO A 214 20.10 20.19 26.49
N ALA A 215 19.56 21.09 25.66
CA ALA A 215 19.80 21.09 24.22
C ALA A 215 21.29 21.30 23.87
N ASN A 216 21.69 20.87 22.67
CA ASN A 216 23.07 21.04 22.15
C ASN A 216 24.18 20.40 23.02
N THR A 217 23.83 19.45 23.91
CA THR A 217 24.78 18.68 24.74
C THR A 217 25.50 17.56 23.97
N LEU A 218 24.84 17.00 22.94
CA LEU A 218 25.47 16.13 21.96
C LEU A 218 26.56 16.87 21.17
N ASP A 219 27.57 16.13 20.74
CA ASP A 219 28.67 16.68 19.95
C ASP A 219 28.48 16.44 18.44
N PRO A 220 28.27 17.49 17.62
CA PRO A 220 28.20 17.35 16.16
C PRO A 220 29.59 17.19 15.49
N SER A 221 30.69 17.23 16.24
CA SER A 221 32.06 17.12 15.73
C SER A 221 32.68 15.72 15.84
N ILE A 222 31.86 14.70 16.14
CA ILE A 222 32.26 13.28 16.19
C ILE A 222 32.97 12.88 14.89
N SER A 223 34.08 12.15 15.04
CA SER A 223 34.93 11.71 13.96
C SER A 223 35.50 10.33 14.22
N TRP A 224 36.19 9.74 13.23
CA TRP A 224 36.93 8.49 13.41
C TRP A 224 38.02 8.54 14.50
N LYS A 225 38.44 9.73 14.95
CA LYS A 225 39.33 9.89 16.12
C LYS A 225 38.66 9.49 17.43
N ASP A 226 37.34 9.68 17.53
CA ASP A 226 36.57 9.33 18.72
C ASP A 226 36.43 7.80 18.87
N VAL A 227 36.52 7.05 17.78
CA VAL A 227 36.64 5.58 17.81
C VAL A 227 37.95 5.16 18.49
N TYR A 228 39.09 5.75 18.10
CA TYR A 228 40.38 5.50 18.78
C TYR A 228 40.37 5.94 20.25
N TRP A 229 39.66 7.03 20.58
CA TRP A 229 39.49 7.44 21.98
C TRP A 229 38.65 6.42 22.78
N LEU A 230 37.53 5.92 22.24
CA LEU A 230 36.74 4.87 22.88
C LEU A 230 37.56 3.58 23.08
N GLN A 231 38.32 3.16 22.06
CA GLN A 231 39.26 2.02 22.15
C GLN A 231 40.36 2.21 23.21
N SER A 232 40.62 3.45 23.65
CA SER A 232 41.60 3.74 24.71
C SER A 232 41.03 3.68 26.12
N ILE A 233 39.71 3.76 26.29
CA ILE A 233 39.02 3.75 27.61
C ILE A 233 38.24 2.47 27.91
N THR A 234 37.86 1.67 26.90
CA THR A 234 37.06 0.44 27.09
C THR A 234 37.70 -0.78 26.44
N ARG A 235 37.34 -1.98 26.92
CA ARG A 235 37.65 -3.27 26.25
C ARG A 235 36.44 -3.88 25.55
N LEU A 236 35.29 -3.22 25.60
CA LEU A 236 34.09 -3.70 24.93
C LEU A 236 34.22 -3.58 23.40
N PRO A 237 33.75 -4.58 22.63
CA PRO A 237 33.58 -4.47 21.19
C PRO A 237 32.83 -3.19 20.80
N ILE A 238 33.37 -2.42 19.86
CA ILE A 238 32.72 -1.22 19.33
C ILE A 238 31.98 -1.58 18.05
N ILE A 239 30.71 -1.19 17.98
CA ILE A 239 29.81 -1.41 16.85
C ILE A 239 29.29 -0.05 16.39
N ILE A 240 29.45 0.30 15.11
CA ILE A 240 29.01 1.61 14.59
C ILE A 240 27.58 1.50 14.04
N LYS A 241 26.66 2.33 14.54
CA LYS A 241 25.26 2.41 14.09
C LYS A 241 25.02 3.70 13.32
N GLY A 242 24.44 3.56 12.13
CA GLY A 242 24.11 4.70 11.25
C GLY A 242 24.81 4.68 9.89
N ILE A 243 25.52 3.59 9.56
CA ILE A 243 26.21 3.43 8.28
C ILE A 243 25.19 3.10 7.19
N LEU A 244 25.28 3.81 6.06
CA LEU A 244 24.42 3.64 4.87
C LEU A 244 25.22 3.67 3.55
N THR A 245 26.56 3.69 3.63
CA THR A 245 27.45 3.75 2.46
C THR A 245 28.56 2.70 2.60
N LYS A 246 29.07 2.23 1.46
CA LYS A 246 30.32 1.48 1.39
C LYS A 246 31.53 2.30 1.89
N GLU A 247 31.62 3.60 1.60
CA GLU A 247 32.78 4.43 1.99
C GLU A 247 32.96 4.48 3.52
N ASP A 248 31.87 4.69 4.26
CA ASP A 248 31.90 4.68 5.73
C ASP A 248 32.08 3.26 6.30
N ALA A 249 31.70 2.22 5.55
CA ALA A 249 31.97 0.83 5.89
C ALA A 249 33.44 0.40 5.67
N GLU A 250 34.11 0.93 4.63
CA GLU A 250 35.57 0.77 4.47
C GLU A 250 36.30 1.40 5.65
N LEU A 251 35.96 2.66 5.98
CA LEU A 251 36.55 3.39 7.10
C LEU A 251 36.30 2.69 8.45
N ALA A 252 35.11 2.13 8.68
CA ALA A 252 34.82 1.36 9.88
C ALA A 252 35.77 0.14 10.05
N VAL A 253 36.05 -0.58 8.97
CA VAL A 253 37.00 -1.72 9.01
C VAL A 253 38.44 -1.24 9.19
N GLU A 254 38.85 -0.14 8.54
CA GLU A 254 40.20 0.44 8.72
C GLU A 254 40.46 0.92 10.16
N HIS A 255 39.43 1.45 10.82
CA HIS A 255 39.51 1.91 12.21
C HIS A 255 39.35 0.78 13.25
N GLY A 256 39.22 -0.48 12.80
CA GLY A 256 39.29 -1.66 13.67
C GLY A 256 38.11 -1.80 14.64
N VAL A 257 36.90 -1.41 14.23
CA VAL A 257 35.66 -1.71 14.97
C VAL A 257 35.32 -3.20 14.84
N GLN A 258 34.37 -3.69 15.63
CA GLN A 258 33.98 -5.11 15.66
C GLN A 258 32.68 -5.40 14.91
N GLY A 259 31.90 -4.37 14.56
CA GLY A 259 30.77 -4.51 13.65
C GLY A 259 30.11 -3.20 13.22
N ILE A 260 29.12 -3.34 12.33
CA ILE A 260 28.27 -2.25 11.81
C ILE A 260 26.80 -2.61 12.02
N ILE A 261 25.96 -1.68 12.45
CA ILE A 261 24.51 -1.73 12.27
C ILE A 261 24.15 -0.78 11.12
N VAL A 262 23.78 -1.37 9.97
CA VAL A 262 23.23 -0.64 8.82
C VAL A 262 21.89 -0.05 9.22
N SER A 263 21.75 1.27 9.15
CA SER A 263 20.63 1.97 9.78
C SER A 263 20.44 3.40 9.26
N ASN A 264 19.21 3.77 8.93
CA ASN A 264 18.76 5.15 8.76
C ASN A 264 17.95 5.64 9.99
N HIS A 265 18.25 5.10 11.18
CA HIS A 265 17.52 5.33 12.42
C HIS A 265 16.01 5.00 12.34
N GLY A 266 15.61 4.10 11.43
CA GLY A 266 14.20 3.82 11.14
C GLY A 266 13.45 4.99 10.49
N GLY A 267 14.16 5.80 9.68
CA GLY A 267 13.64 6.98 8.99
C GLY A 267 13.45 8.21 9.88
N ARG A 268 14.24 8.36 10.96
CA ARG A 268 14.04 9.41 12.00
C ARG A 268 15.03 10.58 11.96
N GLN A 269 15.96 10.60 11.01
CA GLN A 269 17.06 11.58 10.94
C GLN A 269 17.11 12.32 9.59
N LEU A 270 17.77 11.76 8.57
CA LEU A 270 17.77 12.28 7.21
C LEU A 270 16.63 11.63 6.40
N ASP A 271 15.66 12.43 5.96
CA ASP A 271 14.59 11.99 5.06
C ASP A 271 15.01 12.16 3.59
N GLY A 272 14.49 11.32 2.69
CA GLY A 272 14.97 11.19 1.31
C GLY A 272 16.26 10.37 1.16
N GLY A 273 16.81 9.83 2.27
CA GLY A 273 17.88 8.83 2.24
C GLY A 273 17.38 7.41 1.93
N PRO A 274 18.28 6.47 1.61
CA PRO A 274 17.91 5.09 1.24
C PRO A 274 17.31 4.30 2.40
N ALA A 275 16.48 3.30 2.08
CA ALA A 275 16.06 2.26 3.02
C ALA A 275 17.27 1.43 3.50
N SER A 276 17.33 1.06 4.78
CA SER A 276 18.50 0.37 5.36
C SER A 276 18.82 -0.94 4.63
N ILE A 277 17.78 -1.68 4.19
CA ILE A 277 17.93 -2.99 3.53
C ILE A 277 18.52 -2.87 2.11
N ASP A 278 18.32 -1.74 1.43
CA ASP A 278 18.90 -1.53 0.09
C ASP A 278 20.40 -1.19 0.19
N ALA A 279 20.81 -0.45 1.24
CA ALA A 279 22.22 -0.17 1.54
C ALA A 279 23.00 -1.40 2.07
N LEU A 280 22.32 -2.42 2.60
CA LEU A 280 22.97 -3.58 3.24
C LEU A 280 23.93 -4.32 2.31
N SER A 281 23.57 -4.51 1.04
CA SER A 281 24.33 -5.37 0.13
C SER A 281 25.71 -4.81 -0.19
N GLU A 282 25.82 -3.50 -0.47
CA GLU A 282 27.12 -2.88 -0.73
C GLU A 282 28.01 -2.85 0.52
N ILE A 283 27.42 -2.69 1.71
CA ILE A 283 28.15 -2.72 2.98
C ILE A 283 28.69 -4.13 3.27
N VAL A 284 27.92 -5.18 2.97
CA VAL A 284 28.36 -6.59 3.11
C VAL A 284 29.48 -6.93 2.11
N ASP A 285 29.32 -6.58 0.83
CA ASP A 285 30.32 -6.79 -0.22
C ASP A 285 31.61 -5.99 0.00
N THR A 286 31.52 -4.89 0.74
CA THR A 286 32.65 -4.07 1.18
C THR A 286 33.33 -4.65 2.41
N VAL A 287 32.57 -5.04 3.44
CA VAL A 287 33.11 -5.61 4.68
C VAL A 287 33.77 -6.96 4.44
N GLN A 288 33.23 -7.81 3.57
CA GLN A 288 33.78 -9.12 3.20
C GLN A 288 34.03 -10.06 4.40
N GLY A 289 33.20 -9.95 5.44
CA GLY A 289 33.33 -10.71 6.69
C GLY A 289 34.52 -10.31 7.57
N ARG A 290 35.16 -9.15 7.32
CA ARG A 290 36.25 -8.63 8.17
C ARG A 290 35.76 -8.22 9.57
N ILE A 291 34.49 -7.82 9.69
CA ILE A 291 33.75 -7.48 10.91
C ILE A 291 32.31 -8.01 10.79
N GLU A 292 31.55 -8.07 11.88
CA GLU A 292 30.13 -8.49 11.81
C GLU A 292 29.22 -7.35 11.29
N VAL A 293 28.25 -7.69 10.44
CA VAL A 293 27.26 -6.73 9.90
C VAL A 293 25.87 -7.08 10.41
N TYR A 294 25.14 -6.07 10.87
CA TYR A 294 23.76 -6.15 11.36
C TYR A 294 22.89 -5.10 10.68
N LEU A 295 21.57 -5.16 10.90
CA LEU A 295 20.61 -4.26 10.28
C LEU A 295 19.54 -3.79 11.28
N ASP A 296 19.12 -2.52 11.20
CA ASP A 296 17.82 -2.07 11.71
C ASP A 296 17.03 -1.26 10.66
N GLY A 297 15.74 -1.07 10.92
CA GLY A 297 14.82 -0.35 10.05
C GLY A 297 13.96 -1.27 9.17
N GLY A 298 12.68 -0.91 9.01
CA GLY A 298 11.73 -1.58 8.13
C GLY A 298 11.18 -2.94 8.57
N ILE A 299 11.92 -3.76 9.34
CA ILE A 299 11.50 -5.13 9.72
C ILE A 299 10.08 -5.15 10.33
N ARG A 300 9.22 -6.04 9.80
CA ARG A 300 7.88 -6.36 10.35
C ARG A 300 7.55 -7.84 10.36
N THR A 301 8.15 -8.66 9.50
CA THR A 301 7.88 -10.10 9.42
C THR A 301 9.15 -10.94 9.54
N GLY A 302 9.02 -12.20 9.92
CA GLY A 302 10.09 -13.21 9.86
C GLY A 302 10.63 -13.43 8.43
N SER A 303 9.83 -13.12 7.41
CA SER A 303 10.32 -13.07 6.02
C SER A 303 11.32 -11.94 5.79
N ASP A 304 11.20 -10.82 6.51
CA ASP A 304 12.09 -9.66 6.42
C ASP A 304 13.39 -9.91 7.18
N VAL A 305 13.32 -10.62 8.32
CA VAL A 305 14.47 -11.22 8.99
C VAL A 305 15.26 -12.09 7.99
N LEU A 306 14.61 -13.06 7.34
CA LEU A 306 15.28 -13.96 6.39
C LEU A 306 15.89 -13.23 5.18
N LYS A 307 15.19 -12.25 4.59
CA LYS A 307 15.75 -11.41 3.50
C LYS A 307 17.03 -10.72 3.94
N SER A 308 17.05 -10.15 5.14
CA SER A 308 18.21 -9.44 5.70
C SER A 308 19.41 -10.36 5.87
N LEU A 309 19.20 -11.58 6.38
CA LEU A 309 20.27 -12.57 6.56
C LEU A 309 20.76 -13.14 5.22
N ALA A 310 19.86 -13.32 4.26
CA ALA A 310 20.21 -13.76 2.90
C ALA A 310 21.06 -12.73 2.14
N LEU A 311 20.84 -11.42 2.40
CA LEU A 311 21.69 -10.32 1.93
C LEU A 311 22.96 -10.11 2.77
N GLY A 312 23.17 -10.91 3.83
CA GLY A 312 24.45 -10.99 4.55
C GLY A 312 24.51 -10.36 5.93
N ALA A 313 23.40 -9.84 6.48
CA ALA A 313 23.35 -9.52 7.89
C ALA A 313 23.52 -10.79 8.76
N LYS A 314 24.13 -10.64 9.94
CA LYS A 314 24.34 -11.70 10.94
C LYS A 314 23.17 -11.81 11.93
N CYS A 315 22.52 -10.68 12.20
CA CYS A 315 21.37 -10.49 13.09
C CYS A 315 20.64 -9.19 12.69
N VAL A 316 19.35 -9.07 12.99
CA VAL A 316 18.58 -7.82 12.83
C VAL A 316 18.08 -7.29 14.17
N PHE A 317 17.84 -5.99 14.26
CA PHE A 317 17.37 -5.35 15.49
C PHE A 317 16.04 -4.60 15.28
N ILE A 318 15.04 -4.88 16.13
CA ILE A 318 13.72 -4.25 16.07
C ILE A 318 13.56 -3.12 17.09
N GLY A 319 13.07 -1.96 16.64
CA GLY A 319 12.77 -0.80 17.50
C GLY A 319 11.29 -0.67 17.79
N ARG A 320 10.53 -0.04 16.87
CA ARG A 320 9.10 0.25 17.05
C ARG A 320 8.25 -0.97 17.50
N PRO A 321 8.41 -2.20 16.94
CA PRO A 321 7.67 -3.37 17.43
C PRO A 321 7.87 -3.71 18.90
N ALA A 322 9.06 -3.46 19.47
CA ALA A 322 9.30 -3.71 20.89
C ALA A 322 8.56 -2.72 21.80
N VAL A 323 8.50 -1.44 21.45
CA VAL A 323 7.73 -0.44 22.23
C VAL A 323 6.21 -0.57 22.03
N TRP A 324 5.75 -1.18 20.92
CA TRP A 324 4.35 -1.60 20.78
C TRP A 324 4.04 -2.85 21.61
N GLY A 325 4.94 -3.83 21.65
CA GLY A 325 4.86 -4.97 22.56
C GLY A 325 4.76 -4.54 24.03
N LEU A 326 5.56 -3.56 24.46
CA LEU A 326 5.44 -2.96 25.79
C LEU A 326 4.06 -2.33 26.07
N ALA A 327 3.45 -1.70 25.06
CA ALA A 327 2.17 -1.01 25.24
C ALA A 327 1.00 -1.99 25.44
N TYR A 328 1.18 -3.27 25.06
CA TYR A 328 0.13 -4.29 25.13
C TYR A 328 -0.20 -4.70 26.56
N LYS A 329 -1.50 -4.88 26.84
CA LYS A 329 -2.03 -5.33 28.13
C LYS A 329 -2.88 -6.56 27.89
N VAL A 330 -2.41 -7.71 28.38
CA VAL A 330 -3.14 -8.98 28.36
C VAL A 330 -4.18 -8.99 29.47
N GLU A 331 -5.47 -9.03 29.13
CA GLU A 331 -6.58 -9.11 30.09
C GLU A 331 -7.00 -10.54 30.49
N HIS A 332 -6.39 -11.62 29.97
CA HIS A 332 -6.23 -12.90 30.71
C HIS A 332 -5.11 -13.82 30.16
N PRO A 333 -4.37 -14.57 31.02
CA PRO A 333 -3.25 -15.44 30.61
C PRO A 333 -3.70 -16.77 29.96
N SER A 334 -4.48 -16.68 28.89
CA SER A 334 -5.16 -17.81 28.24
C SER A 334 -4.21 -18.80 27.55
N ARG A 335 -3.03 -18.35 27.11
CA ARG A 335 -2.01 -19.18 26.41
C ARG A 335 -1.05 -19.93 27.34
N VAL A 336 -1.11 -19.74 28.66
CA VAL A 336 -0.15 -20.36 29.61
C VAL A 336 -0.39 -21.87 29.81
N ARG A 337 -1.57 -22.41 29.44
CA ARG A 337 -1.90 -23.85 29.52
C ARG A 337 -1.33 -24.68 28.36
N GLN A 338 0.00 -24.67 28.21
CA GLN A 338 0.71 -25.72 27.46
C GLN A 338 2.03 -26.17 28.10
N TRP A 339 2.41 -25.58 29.24
CA TRP A 339 3.61 -25.94 29.99
C TRP A 339 3.21 -26.64 31.29
N TRP A 340 2.84 -27.93 31.20
CA TRP A 340 2.54 -28.76 32.37
C TRP A 340 3.10 -30.18 32.20
N ASP A 341 4.27 -30.41 32.78
CA ASP A 341 4.79 -31.76 33.08
C ASP A 341 4.10 -32.27 34.37
N PRO A 342 3.40 -33.42 34.35
CA PRO A 342 2.63 -33.88 35.52
C PRO A 342 3.45 -34.27 36.76
N GLU A 343 4.76 -34.52 36.65
CA GLU A 343 5.48 -35.33 37.67
C GLU A 343 6.13 -34.56 38.84
N ASN A 344 6.04 -33.23 38.93
CA ASN A 344 6.62 -32.48 40.05
C ASN A 344 5.65 -31.50 40.75
N VAL A 345 5.16 -31.91 41.93
CA VAL A 345 4.38 -31.06 42.85
C VAL A 345 5.05 -31.02 44.21
N GLN A 346 5.65 -29.87 44.58
CA GLN A 346 5.56 -29.35 45.96
C GLN A 346 6.07 -27.91 46.11
N GLY A 347 5.15 -27.01 46.47
CA GLY A 347 5.42 -25.70 47.07
C GLY A 347 5.72 -24.56 46.08
N TYR A 348 4.94 -23.47 46.16
CA TYR A 348 5.35 -22.32 46.98
C TYR A 348 4.14 -21.50 47.42
N ARG A 349 4.37 -20.42 48.20
CA ARG A 349 3.32 -19.63 48.86
C ARG A 349 2.76 -18.51 47.97
N SER A 350 1.55 -18.07 48.33
CA SER A 350 0.94 -16.78 47.97
C SER A 350 1.96 -15.66 47.68
N VAL A 351 2.04 -15.27 46.40
CA VAL A 351 2.65 -14.02 45.94
C VAL A 351 1.53 -13.19 45.32
N SER A 352 1.56 -11.87 45.50
CA SER A 352 0.56 -10.94 44.98
C SER A 352 0.68 -10.83 43.45
N MET A 353 -0.41 -11.16 42.74
CA MET A 353 -0.51 -10.93 41.30
C MET A 353 -0.70 -9.44 41.00
N PHE A 354 0.41 -8.72 40.88
CA PHE A 354 0.49 -7.58 39.97
C PHE A 354 0.82 -8.13 38.56
N PRO A 355 0.09 -7.74 37.51
CA PRO A 355 0.22 -8.39 36.21
C PRO A 355 1.43 -7.86 35.42
N ILE A 356 2.30 -8.77 34.97
CA ILE A 356 3.59 -8.48 34.34
C ILE A 356 3.42 -8.25 32.82
N LEU A 357 2.56 -7.29 32.45
CA LEU A 357 1.96 -7.24 31.11
C LEU A 357 2.92 -6.83 29.98
N GLY A 358 3.66 -5.72 30.16
CA GLY A 358 4.51 -5.18 29.10
C GLY A 358 5.68 -6.11 28.71
N GLU A 359 6.12 -6.98 29.62
CA GLU A 359 7.14 -7.99 29.31
C GLU A 359 6.59 -9.07 28.37
N GLU A 360 5.43 -9.64 28.68
CA GLU A 360 4.81 -10.68 27.85
C GLU A 360 4.49 -10.18 26.44
N GLY A 361 4.06 -8.92 26.29
CA GLY A 361 3.86 -8.33 24.95
C GLY A 361 5.15 -8.19 24.14
N VAL A 362 6.29 -7.88 24.78
CA VAL A 362 7.61 -7.92 24.10
C VAL A 362 8.03 -9.35 23.76
N ARG A 363 7.75 -10.32 24.64
CA ARG A 363 8.01 -11.75 24.39
C ARG A 363 7.18 -12.27 23.21
N GLU A 364 5.91 -11.90 23.11
CA GLU A 364 5.01 -12.34 22.03
C GLU A 364 5.40 -11.73 20.67
N VAL A 365 5.76 -10.44 20.62
CA VAL A 365 6.37 -9.82 19.41
C VAL A 365 7.63 -10.55 18.95
N LEU A 366 8.53 -10.88 19.88
CA LEU A 366 9.76 -11.61 19.57
C LEU A 366 9.48 -13.05 19.12
N GLN A 367 8.50 -13.73 19.73
CA GLN A 367 8.10 -15.09 19.39
C GLN A 367 7.44 -15.19 18.00
N ILE A 368 6.54 -14.26 17.66
CA ILE A 368 5.91 -14.18 16.34
C ILE A 368 6.97 -14.04 15.24
N LEU A 369 7.94 -13.13 15.41
CA LEU A 369 9.05 -12.99 14.46
C LEU A 369 9.90 -14.27 14.35
N ASN A 370 10.09 -15.00 15.45
CA ASN A 370 10.85 -16.25 15.47
C ASN A 370 10.14 -17.36 14.68
N ASP A 371 8.83 -17.50 14.85
CA ASP A 371 8.06 -18.57 14.22
C ASP A 371 7.74 -18.27 12.75
N GLU A 372 7.45 -17.01 12.39
CA GLU A 372 7.43 -16.58 10.99
C GLU A 372 8.81 -16.77 10.31
N PHE A 373 9.90 -16.57 11.03
CA PHE A 373 11.26 -16.75 10.51
C PHE A 373 11.57 -18.24 10.28
N ARG A 374 11.22 -19.12 11.22
CA ARG A 374 11.29 -20.58 11.05
C ARG A 374 10.51 -21.06 9.83
N LEU A 375 9.25 -20.62 9.70
CA LEU A 375 8.40 -20.96 8.56
C LEU A 375 9.01 -20.45 7.25
N SER A 376 9.50 -19.21 7.23
CA SER A 376 10.18 -18.62 6.07
C SER A 376 11.44 -19.41 5.68
N MET A 377 12.25 -19.84 6.66
CA MET A 377 13.44 -20.67 6.42
C MET A 377 13.07 -22.03 5.83
N ALA A 378 12.10 -22.73 6.43
CA ALA A 378 11.66 -24.04 5.97
C ALA A 378 11.12 -24.00 4.53
N LEU A 379 10.24 -23.03 4.21
CA LEU A 379 9.70 -22.85 2.86
C LEU A 379 10.76 -22.40 1.84
N SER A 380 11.80 -21.69 2.28
CA SER A 380 12.98 -21.37 1.46
C SER A 380 13.97 -22.53 1.29
N GLY A 381 13.73 -23.67 1.94
CA GLY A 381 14.64 -24.82 1.99
C GLY A 381 15.99 -24.46 2.59
N GLY A 382 15.97 -24.05 3.86
CA GLY A 382 17.15 -23.77 4.68
C GLY A 382 18.21 -24.90 4.68
N PRO A 383 19.42 -24.62 5.18
CA PRO A 383 20.55 -25.54 5.05
C PRO A 383 20.39 -26.82 5.88
N GLU A 384 20.56 -27.96 5.22
CA GLU A 384 20.70 -29.28 5.84
C GLU A 384 21.89 -29.31 6.82
N HIS A 385 21.77 -30.06 7.93
CA HIS A 385 22.76 -30.15 9.02
C HIS A 385 24.22 -30.36 8.51
N SER A 386 24.98 -29.27 8.38
CA SER A 386 26.38 -29.30 7.94
C SER A 386 27.17 -28.08 8.41
N ASN A 387 27.59 -28.12 9.69
CA ASN A 387 28.37 -27.10 10.41
C ASN A 387 27.66 -25.76 10.69
N ARG A 388 28.24 -25.02 11.65
CA ARG A 388 27.66 -23.81 12.28
C ARG A 388 27.50 -22.65 11.30
N LEU A 389 26.59 -21.72 11.66
CA LEU A 389 26.42 -20.38 11.06
C LEU A 389 27.60 -19.41 11.35
N GLU A 390 28.85 -19.93 11.38
CA GLU A 390 30.08 -19.13 11.49
C GLU A 390 30.40 -18.38 10.17
N GLY A 391 29.96 -18.90 9.02
CA GLY A 391 29.94 -18.18 7.74
C GLY A 391 28.52 -17.74 7.37
N GLY A 392 28.34 -16.46 6.99
CA GLY A 392 27.06 -15.94 6.55
C GLY A 392 26.54 -16.58 5.25
N LEU A 393 25.21 -16.62 5.10
CA LEU A 393 24.50 -17.33 4.02
C LEU A 393 24.98 -16.96 2.60
N GLY A 394 25.35 -15.70 2.36
CA GLY A 394 25.85 -15.23 1.07
C GLY A 394 27.10 -15.95 0.54
N SER A 395 27.94 -16.49 1.43
CA SER A 395 29.24 -17.09 1.06
C SER A 395 29.16 -18.33 0.16
N SER A 396 28.04 -19.07 0.21
CA SER A 396 27.83 -20.28 -0.59
C SER A 396 27.06 -20.03 -1.90
N LEU A 397 26.14 -19.06 -1.94
CA LEU A 397 25.39 -18.72 -3.15
C LEU A 397 26.21 -17.91 -4.16
N LEU A 398 26.96 -16.89 -3.71
CA LEU A 398 27.69 -15.99 -4.61
C LEU A 398 28.81 -16.70 -5.38
N ARG A 399 29.40 -17.78 -4.83
CA ARG A 399 30.46 -18.57 -5.47
C ARG A 399 30.06 -19.37 -6.72
N LYS A 400 28.79 -19.32 -7.18
CA LYS A 400 28.35 -19.95 -8.43
C LYS A 400 27.93 -18.97 -9.53
N LEU A 401 28.03 -17.66 -9.32
CA LEU A 401 27.67 -16.64 -10.33
C LEU A 401 28.87 -15.98 -11.04
N SER A 402 30.11 -16.19 -10.56
CA SER A 402 31.32 -15.61 -11.16
C SER A 402 32.08 -16.55 -12.13
N SER A 403 31.51 -17.71 -12.49
CA SER A 403 32.25 -18.77 -13.20
C SER A 403 31.59 -19.26 -14.50
N ARG A 404 31.37 -18.36 -15.48
CA ARG A 404 31.27 -18.67 -16.92
C ARG A 404 31.29 -17.38 -17.75
N GLY A 405 32.13 -17.32 -18.79
CA GLY A 405 31.86 -16.43 -19.94
C GLY A 405 32.66 -15.13 -20.09
N ASN A 406 33.98 -15.13 -19.86
CA ASN A 406 34.88 -14.66 -20.92
C ASN A 406 36.34 -15.06 -20.66
N GLY A 407 37.01 -15.57 -21.68
CA GLY A 407 38.44 -15.79 -21.70
C GLY A 407 39.02 -15.22 -22.97
N ASN A 408 40.21 -14.64 -22.88
CA ASN A 408 41.08 -14.45 -24.03
C ASN A 408 42.53 -14.47 -23.54
N ASP A 409 43.41 -15.11 -24.30
CA ASP A 409 44.77 -15.42 -23.84
C ASP A 409 45.68 -14.20 -23.78
N ASN A 410 46.58 -14.20 -22.78
CA ASN A 410 48.02 -14.23 -23.06
C ASN A 410 48.83 -14.65 -21.82
N SER A 411 49.85 -15.47 -22.05
CA SER A 411 50.85 -15.93 -21.07
C SER A 411 52.17 -15.10 -21.23
N PRO A 412 53.28 -15.33 -20.50
CA PRO A 412 53.56 -16.31 -19.43
C PRO A 412 54.26 -15.73 -18.16
N GLY A 413 54.40 -16.49 -17.06
CA GLY A 413 55.17 -15.99 -15.90
C GLY A 413 55.32 -16.84 -14.61
N ARG A 414 56.08 -17.94 -14.67
CA ARG A 414 56.82 -18.63 -13.56
C ARG A 414 56.46 -18.40 -12.07
N LEU A 415 56.11 -19.52 -11.43
CA LEU A 415 56.61 -20.00 -10.12
C LEU A 415 57.91 -19.33 -9.57
N SER A 416 57.92 -18.89 -8.30
CA SER A 416 58.90 -19.38 -7.29
C SER A 416 58.60 -19.01 -5.83
N ARG A 417 59.12 -19.85 -4.93
CA ARG A 417 58.87 -20.00 -3.48
C ARG A 417 59.43 -18.88 -2.58
N ARG A 418 58.74 -18.67 -1.45
CA ARG A 418 59.25 -18.50 -0.06
C ARG A 418 60.79 -18.37 0.12
N LEU A 419 61.29 -17.31 0.79
CA LEU A 419 61.78 -17.32 2.19
C LEU A 419 62.44 -16.00 2.68
N ALA A 420 62.63 -15.91 4.01
CA ALA A 420 63.65 -15.15 4.76
C ALA A 420 63.63 -13.60 4.83
N ARG A 421 62.89 -13.10 5.83
CA ARG A 421 63.34 -12.22 6.95
C ARG A 421 64.61 -11.33 6.82
N LEU A 422 64.42 -10.07 7.21
CA LEU A 422 65.28 -9.25 8.10
C LEU A 422 66.76 -9.01 7.73
N SER A 423 67.09 -7.75 7.39
CA SER A 423 67.95 -6.91 8.25
C SER A 423 67.93 -5.45 7.80
N THR A 424 68.29 -4.52 8.70
CA THR A 424 68.42 -3.08 8.43
C THR A 424 69.85 -2.63 8.72
N ARG A 425 70.45 -1.79 7.84
CA ARG A 425 71.06 -0.48 8.17
C ARG A 425 72.06 0.09 7.15
N HIS A 426 71.95 1.41 7.01
CA HIS A 426 73.02 2.43 6.91
C HIS A 426 73.73 2.81 5.59
N GLN A 427 73.87 4.16 5.50
CA GLN A 427 74.86 5.00 4.81
C GLN A 427 74.83 5.03 3.26
N SER A 428 74.69 6.16 2.54
CA SER A 428 74.88 7.63 2.74
C SER A 428 76.31 8.18 2.51
N ARG A 429 76.53 8.82 1.35
CA ARG A 429 77.29 10.09 1.16
C ARG A 429 77.41 10.53 -0.32
N ASP A 430 76.51 11.43 -0.72
CA ASP A 430 76.75 12.82 -1.16
C ASP A 430 77.63 13.21 -2.40
N PRO A 431 77.43 14.43 -2.96
CA PRO A 431 77.83 14.86 -4.33
C PRO A 431 78.95 15.95 -4.28
N PRO A 432 78.99 17.09 -5.04
CA PRO A 432 78.45 17.51 -6.36
C PRO A 432 79.46 18.25 -7.29
N ARG A 433 79.03 18.76 -8.47
CA ARG A 433 79.10 20.21 -8.86
C ARG A 433 78.47 20.56 -10.25
N PRO A 434 78.14 21.85 -10.52
CA PRO A 434 77.56 22.38 -11.79
C PRO A 434 78.56 23.34 -12.51
N PRO A 435 78.21 24.28 -13.44
CA PRO A 435 76.98 24.53 -14.24
C PRO A 435 77.23 24.76 -15.78
N ALA A 436 76.20 25.24 -16.50
CA ALA A 436 76.20 26.09 -17.72
C ALA A 436 76.06 25.48 -19.16
N GLU A 437 75.48 26.30 -20.06
CA GLU A 437 75.30 26.17 -21.53
C GLU A 437 76.47 26.86 -22.30
N PRO A 438 76.51 27.06 -23.66
CA PRO A 438 75.60 26.67 -24.77
C PRO A 438 76.27 26.20 -26.12
N GLU A 439 75.45 26.05 -27.18
CA GLU A 439 75.72 26.15 -28.67
C GLU A 439 76.20 24.96 -29.59
N ARG A 440 75.33 24.66 -30.58
CA ARG A 440 75.50 24.43 -32.08
C ARG A 440 76.46 23.40 -32.75
N LEU A 441 75.84 22.45 -33.49
CA LEU A 441 75.91 22.09 -34.96
C LEU A 441 77.28 21.81 -35.69
N PRO A 442 77.37 21.06 -36.84
CA PRO A 442 76.41 20.99 -37.98
C PRO A 442 76.28 19.69 -38.87
N ALA A 443 75.38 19.76 -39.89
CA ALA A 443 75.39 19.13 -41.24
C ALA A 443 74.80 17.70 -41.55
N LEU A 444 74.55 17.44 -42.85
CA LEU A 444 73.69 16.42 -43.55
C LEU A 444 74.37 15.97 -44.89
N PRO A 445 73.88 15.03 -45.78
CA PRO A 445 72.49 14.73 -46.26
C PRO A 445 72.24 13.22 -46.64
N ASP A 446 71.40 12.69 -47.57
CA ASP A 446 70.29 13.12 -48.49
C ASP A 446 69.38 11.92 -48.94
N ARG A 447 68.21 12.19 -49.54
CA ARG A 447 67.48 11.49 -50.66
C ARG A 447 66.91 10.01 -50.56
N PRO A 448 65.90 9.60 -51.39
CA PRO A 448 64.53 10.19 -51.55
C PRO A 448 63.36 9.20 -51.94
N VAL A 449 62.15 9.77 -52.20
CA VAL A 449 60.97 9.21 -52.97
C VAL A 449 60.08 8.18 -52.25
N GLN A 450 58.74 8.20 -52.19
CA GLN A 450 57.55 9.13 -52.34
C GLN A 450 56.32 8.24 -51.92
N GLN A 451 55.10 8.62 -51.51
CA GLN A 451 54.39 9.85 -51.07
C GLN A 451 53.15 9.38 -50.26
N ASP A 452 52.84 9.90 -49.06
CA ASP A 452 52.00 11.09 -48.70
C ASP A 452 50.46 10.92 -48.78
N ARG A 453 49.65 11.36 -47.78
CA ARG A 453 49.87 11.64 -46.33
C ARG A 453 48.50 11.85 -45.59
N PRO A 454 48.42 11.77 -44.24
CA PRO A 454 47.16 11.80 -43.49
C PRO A 454 46.91 13.11 -42.69
N SER A 455 45.93 13.08 -41.77
CA SER A 455 45.42 14.20 -40.97
C SER A 455 46.24 14.55 -39.71
N THR A 456 46.26 15.84 -39.35
CA THR A 456 46.72 16.40 -38.06
C THR A 456 46.30 17.90 -37.97
N PRO A 457 46.21 18.52 -36.78
CA PRO A 457 45.83 19.94 -36.64
C PRO A 457 47.04 20.88 -36.65
N ALA A 458 46.83 22.17 -37.00
CA ALA A 458 47.89 23.19 -37.01
C ALA A 458 47.39 24.59 -36.63
N LEU A 459 48.30 25.42 -36.12
CA LEU A 459 48.09 26.80 -35.65
C LEU A 459 49.22 27.69 -36.21
N LEU A 460 48.96 29.01 -36.29
CA LEU A 460 49.91 30.14 -36.51
C LEU A 460 50.31 30.55 -37.95
N VAL A 461 49.75 31.69 -38.37
CA VAL A 461 50.35 32.94 -38.95
C VAL A 461 51.78 32.93 -39.55
N PRO A 462 52.07 33.73 -40.61
CA PRO A 462 52.04 35.21 -40.55
C PRO A 462 51.35 35.91 -41.76
N PRO A 463 51.14 37.24 -41.73
CA PRO A 463 50.34 37.94 -42.73
C PRO A 463 51.13 38.22 -44.01
N ASN A 464 50.39 38.32 -45.13
CA ASN A 464 50.77 39.21 -46.22
C ASN A 464 49.94 40.49 -46.08
N ASN A 465 50.63 41.62 -45.87
CA ASN A 465 50.19 43.01 -45.80
C ASN A 465 48.70 43.36 -45.51
N LEU A 466 48.54 44.04 -44.37
CA LEU A 466 47.59 45.13 -44.08
C LEU A 466 47.20 45.98 -45.32
N PRO A 467 46.02 46.66 -45.36
CA PRO A 467 45.26 47.11 -44.19
C PRO A 467 43.77 46.64 -44.22
N PRO A 468 42.74 47.33 -43.70
CA PRO A 468 41.94 46.73 -42.64
C PRO A 468 40.47 46.44 -43.02
N LYS A 469 39.77 45.78 -42.09
CA LYS A 469 38.30 45.76 -42.05
C LYS A 469 37.74 47.17 -42.25
N ARG A 470 36.84 47.34 -43.20
CA ARG A 470 35.71 48.25 -43.01
C ARG A 470 34.41 47.46 -42.94
N LYS A 471 33.79 47.55 -41.75
CA LYS A 471 32.34 47.73 -41.68
C LYS A 471 31.98 48.97 -42.55
N GLU A 472 30.78 49.12 -43.09
CA GLU A 472 29.49 48.78 -42.50
C GLU A 472 28.39 48.76 -43.59
N ASN A 473 27.15 48.46 -43.19
CA ASN A 473 25.92 48.92 -43.84
C ASN A 473 25.71 48.57 -45.33
N ALA A 474 25.47 47.28 -45.54
CA ALA A 474 24.26 46.75 -46.16
C ALA A 474 23.27 47.73 -46.84
N THR A 475 22.83 47.36 -48.03
CA THR A 475 21.40 47.02 -48.24
C THR A 475 21.28 45.95 -49.32
N LYS A 476 20.49 44.90 -49.07
CA LYS A 476 20.19 43.84 -50.06
C LYS A 476 18.79 44.04 -50.64
N PRO A 477 18.62 44.05 -51.97
CA PRO A 477 17.35 43.67 -52.60
C PRO A 477 16.99 42.22 -52.22
N LYS A 478 15.69 41.90 -52.20
CA LYS A 478 15.20 40.54 -51.90
C LYS A 478 15.51 39.58 -53.06
N LEU A 479 15.90 38.35 -52.72
CA LEU A 479 15.98 37.20 -53.64
C LEU A 479 14.70 36.33 -53.50
N PRO A 480 14.35 35.53 -54.52
CA PRO A 480 13.07 34.81 -54.58
C PRO A 480 12.93 33.68 -53.53
N PRO A 481 11.69 33.19 -53.28
CA PRO A 481 11.44 32.12 -52.32
C PRO A 481 12.14 30.81 -52.70
N ARG A 482 12.55 30.04 -51.67
CA ARG A 482 13.14 28.71 -51.84
C ARG A 482 12.10 27.71 -52.36
N PRO A 483 12.51 26.69 -53.14
CA PRO A 483 11.61 25.63 -53.58
C PRO A 483 11.07 24.83 -52.38
N LEU A 484 9.80 24.44 -52.46
CA LEU A 484 9.16 23.56 -51.49
C LEU A 484 9.80 22.17 -51.54
N CYS A 485 10.29 21.68 -50.40
CA CYS A 485 10.64 20.27 -50.27
C CYS A 485 9.36 19.43 -50.40
N LYS A 486 9.40 18.37 -51.20
CA LYS A 486 8.34 17.37 -51.32
C LYS A 486 8.95 15.99 -51.14
N VAL A 487 8.41 15.23 -50.19
CA VAL A 487 8.75 13.81 -49.99
C VAL A 487 7.74 12.97 -50.75
N PHE A 488 8.21 11.93 -51.42
CA PHE A 488 7.37 10.90 -52.03
C PHE A 488 7.40 9.65 -51.14
N SER A 489 6.23 9.16 -50.74
CA SER A 489 6.04 7.84 -50.14
C SER A 489 5.30 6.96 -51.15
N SER A 490 5.55 5.66 -51.12
CA SER A 490 4.90 4.67 -51.98
C SER A 490 4.55 3.44 -51.17
N ASP A 491 3.27 3.32 -50.82
CA ASP A 491 2.77 2.25 -49.96
C ASP A 491 2.74 0.90 -50.70
N GLU A 492 2.77 0.93 -52.03
CA GLU A 492 2.86 -0.24 -52.92
C GLU A 492 4.26 -0.87 -52.96
N HIS A 493 5.32 -0.09 -52.73
CA HIS A 493 6.70 -0.53 -52.99
C HIS A 493 7.10 -1.75 -52.15
N GLY A 494 6.74 -1.78 -50.87
CA GLY A 494 7.00 -2.92 -49.99
C GLY A 494 6.29 -4.20 -50.44
N SER A 495 5.06 -4.08 -50.97
CA SER A 495 4.30 -5.21 -51.51
C SER A 495 4.93 -5.75 -52.80
N ALA A 496 5.40 -4.88 -53.69
CA ALA A 496 6.09 -5.29 -54.92
C ALA A 496 7.43 -5.99 -54.63
N VAL A 497 8.20 -5.50 -53.65
CA VAL A 497 9.44 -6.16 -53.18
C VAL A 497 9.14 -7.54 -52.59
N LEU A 498 8.09 -7.66 -51.77
CA LEU A 498 7.71 -8.93 -51.15
C LEU A 498 7.21 -9.97 -52.19
N GLN A 499 6.44 -9.54 -53.18
CA GLN A 499 6.06 -10.39 -54.32
C GLN A 499 7.29 -10.92 -55.07
N GLY A 500 8.31 -10.10 -55.27
CA GLY A 500 9.59 -10.53 -55.86
C GLY A 500 10.26 -11.64 -55.06
N PHE A 501 10.33 -11.53 -53.73
CA PHE A 501 10.87 -12.59 -52.87
C PHE A 501 10.02 -13.88 -52.88
N GLN A 502 8.69 -13.78 -52.99
CA GLN A 502 7.84 -14.97 -53.13
C GLN A 502 8.02 -15.64 -54.50
N MET A 503 8.23 -14.88 -55.58
CA MET A 503 8.61 -15.45 -56.88
C MET A 503 9.96 -16.17 -56.81
N PHE A 504 10.99 -15.54 -56.24
CA PHE A 504 12.29 -16.20 -56.05
C PHE A 504 12.19 -17.48 -55.19
N ARG A 505 11.37 -17.48 -54.13
CA ARG A 505 11.10 -18.70 -53.35
C ARG A 505 10.40 -19.79 -54.18
N ALA A 506 9.44 -19.44 -55.02
CA ALA A 506 8.72 -20.39 -55.87
C ALA A 506 9.62 -21.00 -56.97
N ASP A 507 10.52 -20.20 -57.54
CA ASP A 507 11.52 -20.63 -58.52
C ASP A 507 12.80 -21.21 -57.87
N GLU A 508 12.76 -21.53 -56.57
CA GLU A 508 13.87 -21.96 -55.68
C GLU A 508 15.17 -21.10 -55.74
N THR A 509 15.06 -19.92 -56.33
CA THR A 509 16.17 -19.05 -56.73
C THR A 509 16.70 -18.30 -55.51
N LEU A 510 18.00 -18.44 -55.23
CA LEU A 510 18.72 -17.86 -54.08
C LEU A 510 18.32 -18.36 -52.68
N CYS A 511 17.46 -19.39 -52.57
CA CYS A 511 17.16 -20.05 -51.30
C CYS A 511 18.40 -20.76 -50.71
N ASP A 512 18.93 -20.23 -49.61
CA ASP A 512 20.19 -20.61 -48.97
C ASP A 512 20.05 -21.48 -47.70
N VAL A 513 18.82 -21.88 -47.35
CA VAL A 513 18.56 -22.90 -46.33
C VAL A 513 17.28 -23.70 -46.61
N VAL A 514 17.26 -24.94 -46.14
CA VAL A 514 16.09 -25.82 -46.12
C VAL A 514 15.60 -25.99 -44.68
N LEU A 515 14.31 -25.76 -44.45
CA LEU A 515 13.65 -26.02 -43.17
C LEU A 515 12.80 -27.30 -43.28
N VAL A 516 12.85 -28.14 -42.26
CA VAL A 516 12.07 -29.39 -42.14
C VAL A 516 11.27 -29.30 -40.84
N PRO A 517 9.95 -29.58 -40.81
CA PRO A 517 9.16 -29.53 -39.57
C PRO A 517 9.48 -30.73 -38.67
N GLY A 518 8.99 -30.74 -37.43
CA GLY A 518 9.27 -31.81 -36.47
C GLY A 518 8.53 -33.13 -36.75
N ASP A 519 7.36 -33.05 -37.38
CA ASP A 519 6.36 -34.11 -37.61
C ASP A 519 6.45 -34.79 -38.98
N SER A 520 7.25 -34.25 -39.90
CA SER A 520 7.32 -34.68 -41.29
C SER A 520 8.75 -34.60 -41.83
N ASP A 521 8.97 -35.16 -43.02
CA ASP A 521 10.19 -35.04 -43.82
C ASP A 521 9.96 -34.20 -45.09
N GLU A 522 8.82 -33.50 -45.17
CA GLU A 522 8.59 -32.49 -46.20
C GLU A 522 9.49 -31.26 -46.00
N THR A 523 10.09 -30.77 -47.08
CA THR A 523 11.17 -29.77 -47.02
C THR A 523 10.73 -28.43 -47.60
N PHE A 524 11.11 -27.34 -46.92
CA PHE A 524 10.76 -25.97 -47.29
C PHE A 524 12.03 -25.16 -47.57
N ARG A 525 12.32 -24.88 -48.84
CA ARG A 525 13.42 -23.97 -49.23
C ARG A 525 13.04 -22.52 -48.92
N VAL A 526 13.94 -21.80 -48.26
CA VAL A 526 13.76 -20.38 -47.88
C VAL A 526 15.08 -19.60 -47.91
N HIS A 527 14.98 -18.28 -47.88
CA HIS A 527 16.10 -17.35 -47.68
C HIS A 527 16.30 -17.03 -46.20
N ARG A 528 17.51 -17.28 -45.65
CA ARG A 528 17.89 -17.00 -44.27
C ARG A 528 17.61 -15.55 -43.87
N VAL A 529 17.92 -14.61 -44.76
CA VAL A 529 17.74 -13.16 -44.50
C VAL A 529 16.26 -12.76 -44.33
N ILE A 530 15.34 -13.37 -45.10
CA ILE A 530 13.90 -13.06 -45.06
C ILE A 530 13.23 -13.69 -43.83
N MET A 531 13.71 -14.86 -43.40
CA MET A 531 13.28 -15.46 -42.13
C MET A 531 13.79 -14.62 -40.94
N ALA A 532 15.07 -14.23 -40.94
CA ALA A 532 15.68 -13.43 -39.88
C ALA A 532 15.20 -11.97 -39.81
N SER A 533 14.66 -11.39 -40.89
CA SER A 533 14.02 -10.06 -40.83
C SER A 533 12.64 -10.10 -40.15
N SER A 534 12.02 -11.27 -40.07
CA SER A 534 10.59 -11.44 -39.74
C SER A 534 10.35 -12.30 -38.49
N SER A 535 11.42 -12.80 -37.87
CA SER A 535 11.43 -13.69 -36.69
C SER A 535 12.72 -13.49 -35.90
N ASP A 536 12.60 -13.11 -34.62
CA ASP A 536 13.76 -13.01 -33.73
C ASP A 536 14.36 -14.40 -33.39
N TYR A 537 13.58 -15.47 -33.48
CA TYR A 537 14.06 -16.85 -33.37
C TYR A 537 15.04 -17.20 -34.51
N PHE A 538 14.65 -17.02 -35.78
CA PHE A 538 15.53 -17.30 -36.92
C PHE A 538 16.73 -16.34 -36.98
N LYS A 539 16.54 -15.08 -36.57
CA LYS A 539 17.62 -14.11 -36.41
C LYS A 539 18.66 -14.58 -35.38
N ALA A 540 18.23 -15.00 -34.19
CA ALA A 540 19.11 -15.57 -33.18
C ALA A 540 19.83 -16.84 -33.69
N MET A 541 19.10 -17.76 -34.33
CA MET A 541 19.66 -18.99 -34.90
C MET A 541 20.74 -18.71 -35.96
N PHE A 542 20.53 -17.74 -36.85
CA PHE A 542 21.41 -17.49 -37.98
C PHE A 542 22.56 -16.50 -37.68
N THR A 543 22.45 -15.68 -36.62
CA THR A 543 23.53 -14.72 -36.24
C THR A 543 24.23 -15.07 -34.93
N GLY A 544 23.58 -15.77 -34.00
CA GLY A 544 24.05 -16.02 -32.63
C GLY A 544 25.16 -17.08 -32.46
N GLY A 545 25.82 -17.50 -33.54
CA GLY A 545 26.89 -18.50 -33.48
C GLY A 545 26.42 -19.94 -33.21
N MET A 546 25.12 -20.23 -33.40
CA MET A 546 24.56 -21.58 -33.30
C MET A 546 25.00 -22.45 -34.49
N LYS A 547 25.00 -23.78 -34.34
CA LYS A 547 25.50 -24.73 -35.35
C LYS A 547 24.69 -24.66 -36.65
N GLU A 548 23.39 -24.41 -36.50
CA GLU A 548 22.35 -24.24 -37.51
C GLU A 548 22.65 -23.07 -38.48
N ARG A 549 23.56 -22.17 -38.12
CA ARG A 549 24.10 -21.12 -39.01
C ARG A 549 24.80 -21.67 -40.25
N GLU A 550 25.49 -22.81 -40.14
CA GLU A 550 26.31 -23.38 -41.21
C GLU A 550 25.66 -24.60 -41.88
N MET A 551 24.51 -25.06 -41.39
CA MET A 551 23.80 -26.22 -41.92
C MET A 551 22.94 -25.85 -43.14
N SER A 552 23.00 -26.63 -44.22
CA SER A 552 22.13 -26.44 -45.41
C SER A 552 20.67 -26.81 -45.15
N GLU A 553 20.43 -27.65 -44.14
CA GLU A 553 19.13 -28.20 -43.77
C GLU A 553 18.98 -28.18 -42.24
N ILE A 554 17.82 -27.79 -41.73
CA ILE A 554 17.54 -27.60 -40.30
C ILE A 554 16.17 -28.21 -39.96
N LYS A 555 16.13 -29.17 -39.03
CA LYS A 555 14.88 -29.78 -38.55
C LYS A 555 14.36 -29.07 -37.29
N LEU A 556 13.15 -28.52 -37.38
CA LEU A 556 12.48 -27.70 -36.37
C LEU A 556 11.59 -28.55 -35.48
N HIS A 557 12.21 -29.28 -34.55
CA HIS A 557 11.50 -30.04 -33.53
C HIS A 557 10.62 -29.10 -32.67
N GLY A 558 9.31 -29.37 -32.62
CA GLY A 558 8.33 -28.51 -31.95
C GLY A 558 7.47 -27.64 -32.88
N VAL A 559 7.60 -27.79 -34.22
CA VAL A 559 6.72 -27.12 -35.20
C VAL A 559 6.15 -28.15 -36.17
N THR A 560 4.83 -28.15 -36.39
CA THR A 560 4.16 -29.04 -37.35
C THR A 560 4.34 -28.57 -38.79
N LYS A 561 4.12 -29.46 -39.76
CA LYS A 561 4.14 -29.14 -41.19
C LYS A 561 3.18 -28.02 -41.55
N LEU A 562 1.94 -28.06 -41.03
CA LEU A 562 0.91 -27.07 -41.34
C LEU A 562 1.26 -25.70 -40.74
N GLY A 563 1.67 -25.67 -39.48
CA GLY A 563 2.11 -24.46 -38.80
C GLY A 563 3.32 -23.82 -39.49
N LEU A 564 4.38 -24.61 -39.75
CA LEU A 564 5.58 -24.13 -40.45
C LEU A 564 5.24 -23.55 -41.82
N LYS A 565 4.43 -24.25 -42.62
CA LYS A 565 3.98 -23.78 -43.93
C LYS A 565 3.25 -22.43 -43.82
N ASN A 566 2.28 -22.31 -42.92
CA ASN A 566 1.48 -21.10 -42.76
C ASN A 566 2.33 -19.91 -42.29
N ILE A 567 3.33 -20.13 -41.43
CA ILE A 567 4.27 -19.09 -41.00
C ILE A 567 5.20 -18.64 -42.13
N ILE A 568 5.79 -19.55 -42.92
CA ILE A 568 6.63 -19.15 -44.05
C ILE A 568 5.78 -18.44 -45.12
N ASP A 569 4.58 -18.94 -45.43
CA ASP A 569 3.70 -18.32 -46.41
C ASP A 569 3.23 -16.93 -45.95
N PHE A 570 3.00 -16.70 -44.64
CA PHE A 570 2.82 -15.36 -44.11
C PHE A 570 4.06 -14.48 -44.32
N ILE A 571 5.25 -14.96 -43.97
CA ILE A 571 6.51 -14.21 -44.09
C ILE A 571 6.77 -13.74 -45.53
N TYR A 572 6.36 -14.52 -46.54
CA TYR A 572 6.55 -14.18 -47.96
C TYR A 572 5.33 -13.53 -48.65
N THR A 573 4.16 -13.42 -47.99
CA THR A 573 2.96 -12.82 -48.63
C THR A 573 2.26 -11.76 -47.80
N SER A 574 2.64 -11.58 -46.53
CA SER A 574 1.91 -10.81 -45.51
C SER A 574 0.45 -11.24 -45.31
N LYS A 575 0.11 -12.49 -45.64
CA LYS A 575 -1.24 -13.04 -45.53
C LYS A 575 -1.21 -14.40 -44.85
N VAL A 576 -2.20 -14.64 -43.99
CA VAL A 576 -2.52 -15.96 -43.43
C VAL A 576 -4.05 -16.07 -43.36
N SER A 577 -4.58 -17.23 -43.76
CA SER A 577 -5.99 -17.57 -43.60
C SER A 577 -6.10 -18.54 -42.44
N LEU A 578 -6.93 -18.22 -41.44
CA LEU A 578 -7.09 -19.02 -40.24
C LEU A 578 -8.54 -19.48 -40.07
N ASP A 579 -8.70 -20.71 -39.60
CA ASP A 579 -9.95 -21.29 -39.10
C ASP A 579 -9.65 -22.26 -37.95
N MET A 580 -10.67 -22.70 -37.22
CA MET A 580 -10.49 -23.56 -36.04
C MET A 580 -9.82 -24.92 -36.34
N GLY A 581 -9.74 -25.34 -37.61
CA GLY A 581 -9.04 -26.57 -38.03
C GLY A 581 -7.55 -26.38 -38.35
N ASN A 582 -7.03 -25.14 -38.36
CA ASN A 582 -5.61 -24.84 -38.58
C ASN A 582 -5.02 -23.79 -37.61
N LEU A 583 -5.86 -23.22 -36.74
CA LEU A 583 -5.50 -22.19 -35.76
C LEU A 583 -4.44 -22.68 -34.77
N GLN A 584 -4.59 -23.89 -34.21
CA GLN A 584 -3.65 -24.42 -33.22
C GLN A 584 -2.24 -24.62 -33.81
N ASP A 585 -2.10 -25.35 -34.92
CA ASP A 585 -0.83 -25.52 -35.64
C ASP A 585 -0.13 -24.18 -35.91
N THR A 586 -0.90 -23.19 -36.38
CA THR A 586 -0.35 -21.88 -36.76
C THR A 586 -0.01 -21.01 -35.55
N LEU A 587 -0.75 -21.14 -34.46
CA LEU A 587 -0.51 -20.47 -33.18
C LEU A 587 0.76 -21.02 -32.48
N GLU A 588 0.89 -22.34 -32.39
CA GLU A 588 2.08 -23.01 -31.86
C GLU A 588 3.33 -22.61 -32.66
N ALA A 589 3.25 -22.67 -34.00
CA ALA A 589 4.32 -22.22 -34.87
C ALA A 589 4.63 -20.72 -34.74
N ALA A 590 3.62 -19.85 -34.60
CA ALA A 590 3.81 -18.42 -34.40
C ALA A 590 4.52 -18.10 -33.08
N ASN A 591 4.19 -18.83 -32.01
CA ASN A 591 4.79 -18.68 -30.69
C ASN A 591 6.25 -19.17 -30.72
N PHE A 592 6.47 -20.42 -31.13
CA PHE A 592 7.80 -21.04 -31.19
C PHE A 592 8.78 -20.28 -32.10
N LEU A 593 8.32 -19.84 -33.27
CA LEU A 593 9.12 -19.07 -34.23
C LEU A 593 9.06 -17.54 -34.00
N GLN A 594 8.41 -17.08 -32.92
CA GLN A 594 8.36 -15.68 -32.49
C GLN A 594 7.82 -14.70 -33.56
N VAL A 595 6.86 -15.14 -34.37
CA VAL A 595 6.25 -14.33 -35.46
C VAL A 595 5.06 -13.54 -34.90
N MET A 596 5.40 -12.51 -34.12
CA MET A 596 4.47 -11.71 -33.32
C MET A 596 3.22 -11.17 -34.05
N PRO A 597 3.25 -10.76 -35.34
CA PRO A 597 2.04 -10.33 -36.05
C PRO A 597 1.00 -11.44 -36.22
N VAL A 598 1.44 -12.69 -36.44
CA VAL A 598 0.57 -13.87 -36.57
C VAL A 598 0.06 -14.28 -35.19
N LEU A 599 0.94 -14.36 -34.19
CA LEU A 599 0.57 -14.68 -32.80
C LEU A 599 -0.53 -13.74 -32.28
N ARG A 600 -0.40 -12.42 -32.49
CA ARG A 600 -1.44 -11.44 -32.14
C ARG A 600 -2.74 -11.60 -32.93
N PHE A 601 -2.69 -12.13 -34.15
CA PHE A 601 -3.92 -12.42 -34.91
C PHE A 601 -4.60 -13.68 -34.39
N CYS A 602 -3.86 -14.75 -34.13
CA CYS A 602 -4.37 -15.97 -33.51
C CYS A 602 -5.00 -15.68 -32.14
N ASN A 603 -4.34 -14.90 -31.27
CA ASN A 603 -4.88 -14.53 -29.95
C ASN A 603 -6.21 -13.77 -30.06
N ARG A 604 -6.33 -12.81 -31.00
CA ARG A 604 -7.60 -12.08 -31.22
C ARG A 604 -8.71 -12.99 -31.72
N LEU A 605 -8.40 -13.96 -32.57
CA LEU A 605 -9.39 -14.92 -33.07
C LEU A 605 -9.83 -15.89 -31.96
N LEU A 606 -8.89 -16.40 -31.14
CA LEU A 606 -9.25 -17.16 -29.94
C LEU A 606 -10.18 -16.38 -29.00
N ILE A 607 -9.93 -15.07 -28.82
CA ILE A 607 -10.75 -14.20 -27.96
C ILE A 607 -12.14 -13.90 -28.57
N SER A 608 -12.28 -13.78 -29.90
CA SER A 608 -13.58 -13.52 -30.52
C SER A 608 -14.49 -14.75 -30.58
N GLU A 609 -13.91 -15.95 -30.68
CA GLU A 609 -14.64 -17.21 -30.84
C GLU A 609 -14.83 -18.01 -29.53
N ILE A 610 -14.66 -17.41 -28.34
CA ILE A 610 -14.93 -18.10 -27.06
C ILE A 610 -16.44 -18.37 -26.91
N THR A 611 -16.80 -19.63 -26.67
CA THR A 611 -18.16 -20.09 -26.41
C THR A 611 -18.24 -20.99 -25.18
N VAL A 612 -19.46 -21.24 -24.68
CA VAL A 612 -19.70 -22.17 -23.56
C VAL A 612 -19.18 -23.58 -23.88
N ASP A 613 -19.23 -23.98 -25.16
CA ASP A 613 -18.80 -25.30 -25.65
C ASP A 613 -17.29 -25.47 -25.82
N ASN A 614 -16.51 -24.38 -25.91
CA ASN A 614 -15.06 -24.44 -26.20
C ASN A 614 -14.15 -23.76 -25.16
N CYS A 615 -14.72 -23.06 -24.17
CA CYS A 615 -13.92 -22.23 -23.25
C CYS A 615 -12.91 -23.02 -22.42
N VAL A 616 -13.16 -24.30 -22.12
CA VAL A 616 -12.25 -25.20 -21.39
C VAL A 616 -11.06 -25.60 -22.27
N GLU A 617 -11.32 -25.85 -23.55
CA GLU A 617 -10.31 -26.17 -24.55
C GLU A 617 -9.44 -24.94 -24.89
N VAL A 618 -10.06 -23.75 -25.00
CA VAL A 618 -9.35 -22.48 -25.17
C VAL A 618 -8.55 -22.10 -23.91
N GLU A 619 -9.05 -22.39 -22.70
CA GLU A 619 -8.27 -22.27 -21.45
C GLU A 619 -7.00 -23.13 -21.49
N ARG A 620 -7.12 -24.39 -21.91
CA ARG A 620 -5.97 -25.29 -21.98
C ARG A 620 -4.91 -24.77 -22.95
N ILE A 621 -5.32 -24.33 -24.14
CA ILE A 621 -4.42 -23.72 -25.14
C ILE A 621 -3.76 -22.44 -24.58
N ALA A 622 -4.51 -21.58 -23.88
CA ALA A 622 -3.98 -20.37 -23.27
C ALA A 622 -2.99 -20.67 -22.14
N ALA A 623 -3.24 -21.68 -21.31
CA ALA A 623 -2.34 -22.11 -20.24
C ALA A 623 -1.06 -22.74 -20.79
N ASP A 624 -1.18 -23.71 -21.72
CA ASP A 624 -0.05 -24.47 -22.28
C ASP A 624 0.89 -23.58 -23.12
N LEU A 625 0.36 -22.55 -23.79
CA LEU A 625 1.13 -21.60 -24.61
C LEU A 625 1.44 -20.26 -23.91
N HIS A 626 1.02 -20.11 -22.65
CA HIS A 626 1.23 -18.93 -21.79
C HIS A 626 0.66 -17.61 -22.38
N LEU A 627 -0.58 -17.64 -22.87
CA LEU A 627 -1.25 -16.54 -23.55
C LEU A 627 -2.04 -15.65 -22.57
N GLU A 628 -1.34 -14.81 -21.81
CA GLU A 628 -1.91 -13.97 -20.74
C GLU A 628 -3.15 -13.16 -21.17
N ASP A 629 -3.11 -12.50 -22.35
CA ASP A 629 -4.25 -11.75 -22.91
C ASP A 629 -5.50 -12.63 -23.08
N VAL A 630 -5.32 -13.87 -23.51
CA VAL A 630 -6.43 -14.82 -23.75
C VAL A 630 -6.96 -15.32 -22.40
N GLN A 631 -6.09 -15.62 -21.44
CA GLN A 631 -6.48 -16.04 -20.09
C GLN A 631 -7.36 -15.00 -19.37
N LEU A 632 -7.05 -13.71 -19.50
CA LEU A 632 -7.87 -12.63 -18.95
C LEU A 632 -9.27 -12.60 -19.58
N ASN A 633 -9.36 -12.76 -20.90
CA ASN A 633 -10.63 -12.82 -21.62
C ASN A 633 -11.45 -14.08 -21.28
N ILE A 634 -10.79 -15.22 -21.02
CA ILE A 634 -11.45 -16.43 -20.51
C ILE A 634 -12.06 -16.18 -19.12
N VAL A 635 -11.34 -15.54 -18.20
CA VAL A 635 -11.87 -15.20 -16.87
C VAL A 635 -13.07 -14.26 -16.99
N GLU A 636 -13.00 -13.24 -17.84
CA GLU A 636 -14.16 -12.38 -18.14
C GLU A 636 -15.34 -13.16 -18.75
N PHE A 637 -15.08 -14.11 -19.65
CA PHE A 637 -16.10 -14.95 -20.25
C PHE A 637 -16.77 -15.84 -19.20
N VAL A 638 -15.99 -16.52 -18.35
CA VAL A 638 -16.52 -17.38 -17.28
C VAL A 638 -17.34 -16.55 -16.28
N VAL A 639 -16.87 -15.37 -15.85
CA VAL A 639 -17.64 -14.47 -14.97
C VAL A 639 -18.98 -14.05 -15.57
N LYS A 640 -19.05 -13.83 -16.89
CA LYS A 640 -20.28 -13.43 -17.59
C LYS A 640 -21.25 -14.60 -17.86
N ASN A 641 -20.73 -15.84 -17.93
CA ASN A 641 -21.48 -17.01 -18.39
C ASN A 641 -21.56 -18.16 -17.37
N LEU A 642 -21.17 -17.94 -16.10
CA LEU A 642 -21.06 -19.01 -15.10
C LEU A 642 -22.34 -19.83 -14.94
N ALA A 643 -23.52 -19.21 -14.99
CA ALA A 643 -24.80 -19.92 -14.91
C ALA A 643 -24.93 -21.01 -16.00
N MET A 644 -24.71 -20.65 -17.27
CA MET A 644 -24.74 -21.61 -18.38
C MET A 644 -23.64 -22.67 -18.28
N LEU A 645 -22.47 -22.31 -17.72
CA LEU A 645 -21.36 -23.24 -17.49
C LEU A 645 -21.62 -24.23 -16.35
N VAL A 646 -22.45 -23.84 -15.37
CA VAL A 646 -22.99 -24.71 -14.30
C VAL A 646 -24.09 -25.61 -14.86
N ASP A 647 -25.08 -25.05 -15.56
CA ASP A 647 -26.18 -25.79 -16.20
C ASP A 647 -25.68 -26.93 -17.12
N CYS A 648 -24.59 -26.71 -17.85
CA CYS A 648 -23.99 -27.70 -18.74
C CYS A 648 -22.82 -28.49 -18.12
N GLY A 649 -22.51 -28.28 -16.83
CA GLY A 649 -21.44 -28.97 -16.10
C GLY A 649 -20.00 -28.71 -16.60
N ARG A 650 -19.80 -27.80 -17.57
CA ARG A 650 -18.46 -27.49 -18.12
C ARG A 650 -17.54 -26.82 -17.10
N TYR A 651 -18.10 -26.07 -16.15
CA TYR A 651 -17.31 -25.39 -15.10
C TYR A 651 -16.43 -26.37 -14.30
N LEU A 652 -16.89 -27.62 -14.10
CA LEU A 652 -16.14 -28.70 -13.42
C LEU A 652 -14.79 -29.01 -14.08
N GLN A 653 -14.59 -28.65 -15.34
CA GLN A 653 -13.38 -28.91 -16.11
C GLN A 653 -12.42 -27.70 -16.18
N LEU A 654 -12.85 -26.52 -15.72
CA LEU A 654 -12.01 -25.31 -15.67
C LEU A 654 -10.87 -25.46 -14.64
N SER A 655 -9.78 -24.72 -14.82
CA SER A 655 -8.66 -24.72 -13.88
C SER A 655 -8.98 -24.07 -12.52
N ALA A 656 -8.22 -24.44 -11.50
CA ALA A 656 -8.28 -23.82 -10.17
C ALA A 656 -8.06 -22.30 -10.21
N ALA A 657 -7.21 -21.82 -11.13
CA ALA A 657 -6.88 -20.40 -11.26
C ALA A 657 -8.07 -19.60 -11.83
N THR A 658 -8.72 -20.11 -12.88
CA THR A 658 -9.90 -19.47 -13.48
C THR A 658 -11.10 -19.53 -12.54
N MET A 659 -11.34 -20.65 -11.87
CA MET A 659 -12.40 -20.75 -10.85
C MET A 659 -12.16 -19.80 -9.68
N ALA A 660 -10.95 -19.73 -9.12
CA ALA A 660 -10.64 -18.77 -8.06
C ALA A 660 -10.78 -17.32 -8.52
N SER A 661 -10.40 -17.00 -9.76
CA SER A 661 -10.53 -15.65 -10.34
C SER A 661 -12.00 -15.28 -10.59
N ALA A 662 -12.82 -16.21 -11.06
CA ALA A 662 -14.26 -16.01 -11.23
C ALA A 662 -14.96 -15.81 -9.87
N LEU A 663 -14.66 -16.67 -8.89
CA LEU A 663 -15.15 -16.56 -7.51
C LEU A 663 -14.63 -15.33 -6.76
N ALA A 664 -13.55 -14.69 -7.22
CA ALA A 664 -13.09 -13.41 -6.65
C ALA A 664 -13.91 -12.20 -7.15
N SER A 665 -14.41 -12.25 -8.39
CA SER A 665 -14.96 -11.10 -9.12
C SER A 665 -16.20 -10.46 -8.46
N ASP A 666 -16.28 -9.13 -8.50
CA ASP A 666 -17.49 -8.34 -8.19
C ASP A 666 -18.47 -8.25 -9.37
N SER A 667 -18.03 -8.53 -10.60
CA SER A 667 -18.90 -8.49 -11.79
C SER A 667 -19.71 -9.77 -11.99
N LEU A 668 -19.48 -10.81 -11.19
CA LEU A 668 -20.25 -12.05 -11.17
C LEU A 668 -21.65 -11.80 -10.61
N LYS A 669 -22.69 -12.20 -11.36
CA LYS A 669 -24.09 -11.82 -11.13
C LYS A 669 -25.00 -13.04 -11.20
N GLY A 670 -26.13 -12.98 -10.49
CA GLY A 670 -27.14 -14.05 -10.48
C GLY A 670 -26.87 -15.19 -9.49
N PHE A 671 -26.03 -14.99 -8.47
CA PHE A 671 -25.74 -15.99 -7.43
C PHE A 671 -25.68 -15.34 -6.05
N SER A 672 -26.20 -16.03 -5.04
CA SER A 672 -25.88 -15.84 -3.63
C SER A 672 -24.49 -16.42 -3.29
N GLU A 673 -23.88 -15.98 -2.19
CA GLU A 673 -22.62 -16.59 -1.72
C GLU A 673 -22.79 -18.07 -1.29
N MET A 674 -24.03 -18.50 -0.99
CA MET A 674 -24.35 -19.90 -0.68
C MET A 674 -24.30 -20.78 -1.93
N GLU A 675 -24.88 -20.33 -3.04
CA GLU A 675 -24.76 -21.02 -4.34
C GLU A 675 -23.31 -21.04 -4.80
N LEU A 676 -22.55 -19.94 -4.63
CA LEU A 676 -21.11 -19.91 -4.93
C LEU A 676 -20.31 -20.88 -4.04
N TYR A 677 -20.69 -21.06 -2.77
CA TYR A 677 -20.09 -22.07 -1.89
C TYR A 677 -20.36 -23.50 -2.41
N HIS A 678 -21.60 -23.82 -2.78
CA HIS A 678 -21.94 -25.14 -3.33
C HIS A 678 -21.24 -25.40 -4.68
N ILE A 679 -21.18 -24.41 -5.59
CA ILE A 679 -20.44 -24.48 -6.87
C ILE A 679 -18.94 -24.71 -6.61
N ALA A 680 -18.35 -24.04 -5.63
CA ALA A 680 -16.95 -24.25 -5.26
C ALA A 680 -16.72 -25.65 -4.65
N ARG A 681 -17.66 -26.16 -3.82
CA ARG A 681 -17.63 -27.50 -3.22
C ARG A 681 -17.74 -28.59 -4.28
N GLU A 682 -18.73 -28.52 -5.17
CA GLU A 682 -18.92 -29.51 -6.25
C GLU A 682 -17.71 -29.54 -7.20
N TRP A 683 -17.14 -28.37 -7.54
CA TRP A 683 -15.89 -28.31 -8.31
C TRP A 683 -14.71 -28.96 -7.57
N LEU A 684 -14.58 -28.77 -6.25
CA LEU A 684 -13.52 -29.39 -5.46
C LEU A 684 -13.72 -30.91 -5.35
N ASP A 685 -14.94 -31.38 -5.08
CA ASP A 685 -15.26 -32.79 -4.88
C ASP A 685 -15.15 -33.62 -6.18
N HIS A 686 -15.43 -33.02 -7.35
CA HIS A 686 -15.34 -33.67 -8.67
C HIS A 686 -13.97 -34.31 -8.98
N ASP A 687 -12.87 -33.74 -8.48
CA ASP A 687 -11.52 -34.32 -8.53
C ASP A 687 -10.72 -33.97 -7.27
N TYR A 688 -11.31 -34.26 -6.11
CA TYR A 688 -10.75 -33.96 -4.79
C TYR A 688 -9.28 -34.39 -4.61
N PRO A 689 -8.83 -35.58 -5.07
CA PRO A 689 -7.44 -36.01 -4.87
C PRO A 689 -6.40 -35.06 -5.47
N ASN A 690 -6.67 -34.48 -6.65
CA ASN A 690 -5.79 -33.50 -7.28
C ASN A 690 -6.09 -32.06 -6.80
N ARG A 691 -7.37 -31.76 -6.51
CA ARG A 691 -7.85 -30.41 -6.17
C ARG A 691 -7.68 -30.03 -4.70
N ARG A 692 -7.35 -30.98 -3.81
CA ARG A 692 -7.15 -30.75 -2.37
C ARG A 692 -6.23 -29.56 -2.05
N SER A 693 -5.13 -29.37 -2.80
CA SER A 693 -4.19 -28.25 -2.62
C SER A 693 -4.78 -26.87 -2.94
N SER A 694 -5.95 -26.83 -3.58
CA SER A 694 -6.66 -25.61 -4.00
C SER A 694 -7.85 -25.26 -3.10
N VAL A 695 -8.15 -26.06 -2.06
CA VAL A 695 -9.31 -25.87 -1.17
C VAL A 695 -9.35 -24.46 -0.59
N TYR A 696 -8.37 -24.06 0.23
CA TYR A 696 -8.29 -22.69 0.74
C TYR A 696 -8.17 -21.63 -0.38
N ALA A 697 -7.53 -21.97 -1.50
CA ALA A 697 -7.30 -21.03 -2.61
C ALA A 697 -8.62 -20.59 -3.29
N LEU A 698 -9.60 -21.48 -3.43
CA LEU A 698 -10.96 -21.16 -3.89
C LEU A 698 -11.83 -20.64 -2.75
N ILE A 699 -11.91 -21.37 -1.63
CA ILE A 699 -12.88 -21.13 -0.55
C ILE A 699 -12.71 -19.74 0.10
N ARG A 700 -11.48 -19.20 0.15
CA ARG A 700 -11.22 -17.82 0.63
C ARG A 700 -11.90 -16.70 -0.17
N HIS A 701 -12.39 -16.98 -1.37
CA HIS A 701 -13.08 -16.03 -2.24
C HIS A 701 -14.62 -16.05 -2.08
N ILE A 702 -15.16 -17.02 -1.33
CA ILE A 702 -16.54 -17.01 -0.85
C ILE A 702 -16.66 -15.99 0.30
N ARG A 703 -17.66 -15.12 0.21
CA ARG A 703 -17.85 -14.00 1.15
C ARG A 703 -18.79 -14.40 2.28
N PHE A 704 -18.38 -15.41 3.05
CA PHE A 704 -19.13 -15.92 4.21
C PHE A 704 -19.71 -14.84 5.16
N PRO A 705 -19.05 -13.69 5.43
CA PRO A 705 -19.65 -12.60 6.23
C PRO A 705 -20.93 -11.96 5.64
N LEU A 706 -21.22 -12.16 4.35
CA LEU A 706 -22.47 -11.75 3.68
C LEU A 706 -23.61 -12.76 3.86
N MET A 707 -23.35 -13.98 4.33
CA MET A 707 -24.38 -15.00 4.59
C MET A 707 -25.14 -14.69 5.88
N THR A 708 -26.38 -15.18 5.99
CA THR A 708 -27.13 -15.18 7.24
C THR A 708 -26.57 -16.21 8.23
N ARG A 709 -26.94 -16.04 9.51
CA ARG A 709 -26.58 -16.99 10.58
C ARG A 709 -27.10 -18.40 10.34
N SER A 710 -28.20 -18.56 9.60
CA SER A 710 -28.80 -19.86 9.27
C SER A 710 -27.96 -20.61 8.23
N GLU A 711 -27.50 -19.92 7.18
CA GLU A 711 -26.63 -20.49 6.15
C GLU A 711 -25.26 -20.89 6.72
N LEU A 712 -24.64 -20.03 7.54
CA LEU A 712 -23.39 -20.35 8.24
C LEU A 712 -23.52 -21.57 9.17
N PHE A 713 -24.69 -21.75 9.79
CA PHE A 713 -24.98 -22.94 10.60
C PHE A 713 -25.21 -24.18 9.72
N GLN A 714 -25.91 -24.05 8.59
CA GLN A 714 -26.08 -25.13 7.61
C GLN A 714 -24.74 -25.66 7.09
N ILE A 715 -23.84 -24.79 6.65
CA ILE A 715 -22.49 -25.16 6.19
C ILE A 715 -21.73 -25.95 7.27
N SER A 716 -21.87 -25.56 8.55
CA SER A 716 -21.24 -26.27 9.67
C SER A 716 -21.90 -27.62 10.01
N GLN A 717 -23.12 -27.90 9.53
CA GLN A 717 -23.76 -29.23 9.62
C GLN A 717 -23.39 -30.11 8.41
N GLU A 718 -23.38 -29.57 7.20
CA GLU A 718 -22.98 -30.30 5.97
C GLU A 718 -21.53 -30.80 6.04
N ASP A 719 -20.64 -30.10 6.76
CA ASP A 719 -19.26 -30.51 7.03
C ASP A 719 -19.14 -31.67 8.05
N GLN A 720 -20.23 -32.03 8.74
CA GLN A 720 -20.27 -33.12 9.72
C GLN A 720 -20.87 -34.42 9.16
N GLU A 721 -21.90 -34.31 8.32
CA GLU A 721 -22.71 -35.49 7.95
C GLU A 721 -22.17 -36.23 6.71
N GLU A 722 -21.55 -35.53 5.75
CA GLU A 722 -21.13 -36.11 4.47
C GLU A 722 -19.72 -36.74 4.47
N GLY A 723 -19.00 -36.72 5.59
CA GLY A 723 -17.64 -37.28 5.71
C GLY A 723 -16.52 -36.48 5.02
N SER A 724 -16.85 -35.60 4.07
CA SER A 724 -15.95 -34.57 3.54
C SER A 724 -15.95 -33.34 4.45
N SER A 725 -15.06 -33.32 5.44
CA SER A 725 -14.91 -32.18 6.35
C SER A 725 -14.02 -31.09 5.73
N LEU A 726 -14.48 -30.54 4.62
CA LEU A 726 -13.80 -29.52 3.81
C LEU A 726 -13.37 -28.29 4.63
N MET A 727 -14.26 -27.80 5.48
CA MET A 727 -14.10 -26.56 6.23
C MET A 727 -13.32 -26.73 7.54
N ARG A 728 -13.30 -27.93 8.16
CA ARG A 728 -12.54 -28.19 9.40
C ARG A 728 -11.22 -28.92 9.17
N SER A 729 -11.01 -29.56 8.01
CA SER A 729 -9.73 -30.23 7.68
C SER A 729 -8.56 -29.28 7.47
N GLU A 730 -8.84 -28.00 7.13
CA GLU A 730 -7.84 -26.93 7.08
C GLU A 730 -8.22 -25.79 8.03
N THR A 731 -7.35 -25.48 9.00
CA THR A 731 -7.55 -24.38 9.97
C THR A 731 -7.81 -23.03 9.29
N ALA A 732 -7.22 -22.82 8.11
CA ALA A 732 -7.42 -21.62 7.31
C ALA A 732 -8.87 -21.46 6.80
N CYS A 733 -9.56 -22.57 6.49
CA CYS A 733 -10.97 -22.56 6.11
C CYS A 733 -11.89 -22.40 7.32
N ALA A 734 -11.58 -23.06 8.45
CA ALA A 734 -12.32 -22.91 9.70
C ALA A 734 -12.32 -21.44 10.19
N ASN A 735 -11.20 -20.74 10.03
CA ASN A 735 -11.07 -19.33 10.39
C ASN A 735 -11.98 -18.40 9.55
N LEU A 736 -12.35 -18.76 8.30
CA LEU A 736 -13.29 -17.97 7.48
C LEU A 736 -14.72 -18.03 8.05
N LEU A 737 -15.14 -19.20 8.56
CA LEU A 737 -16.43 -19.35 9.24
C LEU A 737 -16.42 -18.64 10.60
N LEU A 738 -15.30 -18.65 11.32
CA LEU A 738 -15.16 -17.90 12.58
C LEU A 738 -15.20 -16.38 12.35
N GLU A 739 -14.55 -15.86 11.30
CA GLU A 739 -14.68 -14.46 10.86
C GLU A 739 -16.14 -14.10 10.59
N ALA A 740 -16.83 -14.90 9.76
CA ALA A 740 -18.22 -14.66 9.39
C ALA A 740 -19.18 -14.70 10.60
N CYS A 741 -19.02 -15.68 11.49
CA CYS A 741 -19.78 -15.78 12.73
C CYS A 741 -19.56 -14.56 13.63
N ASN A 742 -18.31 -14.14 13.85
CA ASN A 742 -17.99 -12.95 14.65
C ASN A 742 -18.59 -11.68 14.04
N TYR A 743 -18.43 -11.50 12.72
CA TYR A 743 -19.01 -10.38 11.99
C TYR A 743 -20.55 -10.35 12.09
N GLN A 744 -21.21 -11.51 12.03
CA GLN A 744 -22.65 -11.64 12.20
C GLN A 744 -23.11 -11.52 13.67
N MET A 745 -22.24 -11.73 14.65
CA MET A 745 -22.54 -11.54 16.08
C MET A 745 -22.41 -10.09 16.55
N MET A 746 -21.60 -9.25 15.88
CA MET A 746 -21.30 -7.87 16.31
C MET A 746 -21.94 -6.80 15.39
N PRO A 747 -23.28 -6.71 15.27
CA PRO A 747 -23.95 -5.92 14.24
C PRO A 747 -23.52 -4.44 14.23
N PHE A 748 -23.42 -3.79 15.39
CA PHE A 748 -23.04 -2.37 15.48
C PHE A 748 -21.59 -2.09 15.05
N MET A 749 -20.70 -3.08 15.16
CA MET A 749 -19.28 -2.96 14.80
C MET A 749 -18.97 -3.28 13.34
N GLN A 750 -19.87 -3.98 12.63
CA GLN A 750 -19.72 -4.30 11.20
C GLN A 750 -19.20 -3.15 10.32
N PRO A 751 -19.61 -1.87 10.47
CA PRO A 751 -19.11 -0.78 9.62
C PRO A 751 -17.61 -0.47 9.81
N GLY A 752 -17.02 -0.87 10.94
CA GLY A 752 -15.58 -0.79 11.20
C GLY A 752 -14.81 -2.09 10.93
N LEU A 753 -15.51 -3.21 10.69
CA LEU A 753 -14.91 -4.54 10.47
C LEU A 753 -14.89 -4.89 8.97
N GLN A 754 -14.42 -3.98 8.12
CA GLN A 754 -14.51 -4.15 6.66
C GLN A 754 -13.30 -4.88 6.05
N THR A 755 -13.57 -5.92 5.27
CA THR A 755 -12.59 -6.69 4.47
C THR A 755 -13.14 -6.92 3.06
N GLU A 756 -12.34 -7.48 2.15
CA GLU A 756 -12.82 -7.89 0.81
C GLU A 756 -13.99 -8.90 0.89
N ARG A 757 -14.08 -9.68 2.00
CA ARG A 757 -15.16 -10.64 2.26
C ARG A 757 -16.41 -10.02 2.92
N THR A 758 -16.41 -8.74 3.29
CA THR A 758 -17.60 -8.06 3.86
C THR A 758 -18.28 -7.10 2.89
N ARG A 759 -17.64 -6.81 1.75
CA ARG A 759 -18.18 -5.99 0.65
C ARG A 759 -19.13 -6.82 -0.23
N ILE A 760 -20.29 -6.23 -0.56
CA ILE A 760 -21.23 -6.77 -1.56
C ILE A 760 -20.49 -7.17 -2.84
N ARG A 761 -20.81 -8.34 -3.39
CA ARG A 761 -20.38 -8.77 -4.72
C ARG A 761 -21.20 -8.04 -5.79
N SER A 762 -20.80 -6.82 -6.11
CA SER A 762 -21.35 -6.08 -7.24
C SER A 762 -20.43 -4.94 -7.67
N ASP A 763 -20.27 -4.79 -8.99
CA ASP A 763 -19.74 -3.57 -9.63
C ASP A 763 -20.80 -2.45 -9.72
N ALA A 764 -22.06 -2.74 -9.40
CA ALA A 764 -23.15 -1.78 -9.48
C ALA A 764 -23.16 -0.83 -8.28
N THR A 765 -23.26 0.47 -8.59
CA THR A 765 -23.56 1.53 -7.62
C THR A 765 -24.84 2.25 -8.07
N HIS A 766 -25.61 2.73 -7.11
CA HIS A 766 -26.92 3.35 -7.36
C HIS A 766 -27.05 4.67 -6.61
N ILE A 767 -27.74 5.62 -7.23
CA ILE A 767 -28.29 6.79 -6.53
C ILE A 767 -29.47 6.28 -5.69
N VAL A 768 -29.44 6.55 -4.39
CA VAL A 768 -30.49 6.16 -3.44
C VAL A 768 -31.05 7.43 -2.79
N ALA A 769 -32.37 7.61 -2.88
CA ALA A 769 -33.11 8.73 -2.33
C ALA A 769 -34.04 8.26 -1.21
N LEU A 770 -34.20 9.08 -0.16
CA LEU A 770 -34.97 8.70 1.02
C LEU A 770 -35.65 9.86 1.74
N GLY A 771 -36.85 9.56 2.26
CA GLY A 771 -37.65 10.48 3.06
C GLY A 771 -38.03 11.77 2.32
N GLY A 772 -38.20 12.85 3.08
CA GLY A 772 -38.70 14.14 2.57
C GLY A 772 -40.17 14.39 2.93
N VAL A 773 -40.71 15.54 2.54
CA VAL A 773 -42.08 15.95 2.89
C VAL A 773 -42.83 16.57 1.70
N MET A 774 -44.04 16.06 1.45
CA MET A 774 -45.01 16.65 0.52
C MET A 774 -45.72 17.82 1.19
N ARG A 775 -45.12 19.02 1.15
CA ARG A 775 -45.60 20.22 1.86
C ARG A 775 -47.05 20.65 1.55
N GLN A 776 -47.61 20.24 0.41
CA GLN A 776 -49.02 20.46 0.07
C GLN A 776 -49.98 19.55 0.83
N GLN A 777 -49.55 18.31 1.15
CA GLN A 777 -50.32 17.32 1.89
C GLN A 777 -49.94 17.27 3.39
N LEU A 778 -48.81 17.88 3.77
CA LEU A 778 -48.14 17.78 5.07
C LEU A 778 -47.69 16.34 5.45
N VAL A 779 -47.67 15.43 4.47
CA VAL A 779 -47.25 14.03 4.61
C VAL A 779 -45.73 13.94 4.51
N VAL A 780 -45.10 13.35 5.53
CA VAL A 780 -43.67 13.01 5.53
C VAL A 780 -43.50 11.59 4.97
N SER A 781 -42.56 11.41 4.06
CA SER A 781 -42.27 10.11 3.45
C SER A 781 -41.41 9.22 4.35
N LYS A 782 -41.63 7.91 4.25
CA LYS A 782 -40.77 6.86 4.84
C LYS A 782 -40.01 6.05 3.79
N GLU A 783 -40.18 6.38 2.51
CA GLU A 783 -39.68 5.57 1.41
C GLU A 783 -38.14 5.61 1.32
N LEU A 784 -37.57 4.48 0.90
CA LEU A 784 -36.18 4.32 0.49
C LEU A 784 -36.19 3.80 -0.94
N ARG A 785 -35.75 4.60 -1.92
CA ARG A 785 -35.84 4.28 -3.36
C ARG A 785 -34.46 4.32 -4.02
N LEU A 786 -34.15 3.34 -4.86
CA LEU A 786 -32.92 3.33 -5.66
C LEU A 786 -33.23 3.67 -7.12
N TYR A 787 -32.33 4.38 -7.80
CA TYR A 787 -32.42 4.65 -9.23
C TYR A 787 -31.63 3.62 -10.04
N ASP A 788 -32.34 2.93 -10.93
CA ASP A 788 -31.81 1.96 -11.87
C ASP A 788 -31.54 2.65 -13.21
N GLU A 789 -30.28 2.95 -13.52
CA GLU A 789 -29.93 3.63 -14.79
C GLU A 789 -30.21 2.80 -16.04
N ASN A 790 -30.21 1.46 -15.94
CA ASN A 790 -30.38 0.59 -17.11
C ASN A 790 -31.82 0.64 -17.62
N PHE A 791 -32.77 0.67 -16.68
CA PHE A 791 -34.21 0.77 -16.96
C PHE A 791 -34.77 2.19 -16.80
N ARG A 792 -33.95 3.13 -16.31
CA ARG A 792 -34.27 4.54 -16.00
C ARG A 792 -35.41 4.74 -15.00
N GLN A 793 -35.57 3.81 -14.07
CA GLN A 793 -36.71 3.71 -13.15
C GLN A 793 -36.27 3.74 -11.68
N TRP A 794 -37.21 4.11 -10.80
CA TRP A 794 -37.02 3.99 -9.35
C TRP A 794 -37.58 2.65 -8.86
N ARG A 795 -36.78 1.88 -8.12
CA ARG A 795 -37.23 0.66 -7.42
C ARG A 795 -37.36 0.91 -5.92
N ALA A 796 -38.27 0.19 -5.27
CA ALA A 796 -38.42 0.24 -3.82
C ALA A 796 -37.36 -0.63 -3.13
N LEU A 797 -36.80 -0.11 -2.03
CA LEU A 797 -36.08 -0.87 -1.00
C LEU A 797 -36.92 -0.86 0.28
N LYS A 798 -36.44 -1.49 1.36
CA LYS A 798 -37.13 -1.46 2.65
C LYS A 798 -37.36 -0.04 3.13
N ALA A 799 -38.62 0.39 3.11
CA ALA A 799 -39.04 1.64 3.71
C ALA A 799 -38.61 1.73 5.19
N MET A 800 -38.33 2.95 5.65
CA MET A 800 -38.04 3.25 7.05
C MET A 800 -39.24 2.86 7.92
N GLU A 801 -38.97 2.46 9.17
CA GLU A 801 -40.02 2.15 10.15
C GLU A 801 -40.91 3.37 10.43
N GLU A 802 -40.27 4.52 10.63
CA GLU A 802 -40.90 5.83 10.86
C GLU A 802 -40.56 6.83 9.74
N PRO A 803 -41.50 7.68 9.29
CA PRO A 803 -41.26 8.67 8.24
C PRO A 803 -40.34 9.81 8.71
N ARG A 804 -39.50 10.35 7.80
CA ARG A 804 -38.50 11.38 8.13
C ARG A 804 -38.24 12.37 7.00
N TYR A 805 -38.06 13.63 7.36
CA TYR A 805 -37.42 14.66 6.53
C TYR A 805 -36.44 15.49 7.36
N GLN A 806 -35.53 16.21 6.71
CA GLN A 806 -34.44 16.98 7.35
C GLN A 806 -33.56 16.19 8.33
N HIS A 807 -33.53 14.87 8.17
CA HIS A 807 -32.63 13.97 8.88
C HIS A 807 -31.21 14.06 8.30
N GLY A 808 -30.21 13.68 9.10
CA GLY A 808 -28.84 13.49 8.63
C GLY A 808 -28.71 12.15 7.91
N VAL A 809 -27.92 12.11 6.82
CA VAL A 809 -27.57 10.90 6.06
C VAL A 809 -26.05 10.79 5.94
N ALA A 810 -25.52 9.60 6.20
CA ALA A 810 -24.10 9.29 6.02
C ALA A 810 -23.91 7.82 5.63
N LEU A 811 -22.80 7.55 4.93
CA LEU A 811 -22.36 6.20 4.58
C LEU A 811 -21.09 5.86 5.35
N LEU A 812 -21.08 4.72 6.05
CA LEU A 812 -19.92 4.23 6.78
C LEU A 812 -19.85 2.71 6.63
N GLY A 813 -18.70 2.19 6.18
CA GLY A 813 -18.46 0.75 6.02
C GLY A 813 -19.44 0.02 5.09
N GLY A 814 -19.97 0.69 4.06
CA GLY A 814 -20.98 0.13 3.17
C GLY A 814 -22.42 0.17 3.71
N PHE A 815 -22.65 0.74 4.89
CA PHE A 815 -23.99 0.91 5.49
C PHE A 815 -24.49 2.35 5.36
N LEU A 816 -25.80 2.49 5.17
CA LEU A 816 -26.51 3.77 5.26
C LEU A 816 -26.95 4.03 6.70
N PHE A 817 -26.69 5.23 7.20
CA PHE A 817 -27.18 5.72 8.48
C PHE A 817 -28.14 6.90 8.28
N ILE A 818 -29.27 6.86 8.99
CA ILE A 818 -30.20 7.97 9.15
C ILE A 818 -30.22 8.40 10.62
N VAL A 819 -30.18 9.70 10.87
CA VAL A 819 -30.04 10.26 12.23
C VAL A 819 -30.96 11.45 12.39
N GLY A 820 -31.72 11.52 13.50
CA GLY A 820 -32.54 12.67 13.85
C GLY A 820 -33.56 13.08 12.77
N GLY A 821 -33.73 14.39 12.58
CA GLY A 821 -34.69 14.98 11.64
C GLY A 821 -36.04 15.26 12.31
N GLN A 822 -37.12 15.20 11.53
CA GLN A 822 -38.50 15.36 12.00
C GLN A 822 -39.43 14.35 11.28
N SER A 823 -40.42 13.83 12.01
CA SER A 823 -41.46 12.93 11.46
C SER A 823 -42.81 13.61 11.21
N THR A 824 -42.96 14.87 11.63
CA THR A 824 -44.14 15.71 11.40
C THR A 824 -43.71 17.10 10.96
N TYR A 825 -44.46 17.73 10.06
CA TYR A 825 -44.07 19.00 9.43
C TYR A 825 -44.04 20.18 10.42
N ASP A 826 -42.84 20.62 10.78
CA ASP A 826 -42.54 21.92 11.39
C ASP A 826 -41.31 22.57 10.74
N THR A 827 -41.33 23.89 10.63
CA THR A 827 -40.20 24.70 10.15
C THR A 827 -39.35 25.29 11.28
N LYS A 828 -39.80 25.20 12.54
CA LYS A 828 -39.12 25.79 13.71
C LYS A 828 -38.30 24.80 14.55
N GLY A 829 -38.29 23.51 14.21
CA GLY A 829 -37.50 22.48 14.89
C GLY A 829 -38.16 21.90 16.14
N LYS A 830 -39.42 22.21 16.42
CA LYS A 830 -40.14 21.76 17.61
C LYS A 830 -40.46 20.26 17.60
N THR A 831 -40.47 19.64 16.42
CA THR A 831 -40.73 18.20 16.23
C THR A 831 -39.45 17.40 16.00
N ALA A 832 -38.29 17.98 16.35
CA ALA A 832 -36.98 17.33 16.27
C ALA A 832 -36.94 16.01 17.05
N ILE A 833 -36.32 14.99 16.47
CA ILE A 833 -36.11 13.68 17.09
C ILE A 833 -34.63 13.36 17.27
N ASP A 834 -34.36 12.38 18.14
CA ASP A 834 -33.01 11.90 18.50
C ASP A 834 -32.69 10.52 17.89
N SER A 835 -33.72 9.75 17.52
CA SER A 835 -33.55 8.34 17.14
C SER A 835 -32.79 8.20 15.83
N ALA A 836 -31.94 7.18 15.77
CA ALA A 836 -31.03 6.90 14.68
C ALA A 836 -31.07 5.43 14.28
N TYR A 837 -30.93 5.15 12.99
CA TYR A 837 -31.08 3.82 12.41
C TYR A 837 -30.01 3.58 11.35
N ARG A 838 -29.68 2.31 11.14
CA ARG A 838 -28.78 1.83 10.10
C ARG A 838 -29.50 0.89 9.15
N TYR A 839 -29.41 1.14 7.87
CA TYR A 839 -29.84 0.23 6.80
C TYR A 839 -28.67 -0.65 6.35
N ASP A 840 -28.98 -1.93 6.15
CA ASP A 840 -28.08 -2.97 5.67
C ASP A 840 -28.46 -3.35 4.22
N PRO A 841 -27.73 -2.89 3.19
CA PRO A 841 -28.04 -3.11 1.77
C PRO A 841 -27.82 -4.55 1.30
N ARG A 842 -27.40 -5.46 2.18
CA ARG A 842 -27.17 -6.88 1.89
C ARG A 842 -28.39 -7.75 2.20
N PHE A 843 -29.20 -7.32 3.16
CA PHE A 843 -30.36 -8.06 3.66
C PHE A 843 -31.66 -7.23 3.60
N ASP A 844 -31.64 -6.09 2.89
CA ASP A 844 -32.70 -5.09 2.79
C ASP A 844 -33.37 -4.78 4.15
N LYS A 845 -32.54 -4.45 5.15
CA LYS A 845 -32.96 -4.44 6.56
C LYS A 845 -32.47 -3.24 7.36
N TRP A 846 -33.38 -2.63 8.10
CA TRP A 846 -33.08 -1.64 9.12
C TRP A 846 -32.78 -2.27 10.48
N ILE A 847 -31.86 -1.66 11.23
CA ILE A 847 -31.72 -1.80 12.68
C ILE A 847 -31.70 -0.42 13.33
N GLN A 848 -32.28 -0.29 14.53
CA GLN A 848 -32.12 0.91 15.34
C GLN A 848 -30.74 0.89 16.02
N ILE A 849 -30.08 2.05 16.08
CA ILE A 849 -28.89 2.30 16.90
C ILE A 849 -29.25 3.26 18.04
N ALA A 850 -28.32 3.57 18.94
CA ALA A 850 -28.58 4.53 20.01
C ALA A 850 -29.05 5.89 19.47
N SER A 851 -30.06 6.46 20.13
CA SER A 851 -30.46 7.85 19.94
C SER A 851 -29.32 8.82 20.27
N LEU A 852 -29.36 9.98 19.64
CA LEU A 852 -28.56 11.16 20.02
C LEU A 852 -28.83 11.57 21.47
N ASN A 853 -27.85 12.21 22.11
CA ASN A 853 -28.06 12.85 23.42
C ASN A 853 -28.93 14.11 23.27
N GLU A 854 -28.77 14.86 22.17
CA GLU A 854 -29.61 16.01 21.85
C GLU A 854 -30.39 15.81 20.53
N LYS A 855 -31.71 16.00 20.61
CA LYS A 855 -32.63 16.01 19.45
C LYS A 855 -32.24 17.11 18.47
N ARG A 856 -32.24 16.85 17.16
CA ARG A 856 -31.94 17.87 16.14
C ARG A 856 -32.50 17.60 14.75
N THR A 857 -32.75 18.69 14.05
CA THR A 857 -33.15 18.78 12.64
C THR A 857 -32.38 19.93 11.97
N PHE A 858 -32.38 19.99 10.63
CA PHE A 858 -31.60 20.97 9.84
C PHE A 858 -30.11 21.00 10.25
N PHE A 859 -29.54 19.81 10.50
CA PHE A 859 -28.18 19.60 11.00
C PHE A 859 -27.36 18.82 9.97
N HIS A 860 -26.03 18.87 10.07
CA HIS A 860 -25.14 18.11 9.19
C HIS A 860 -24.73 16.77 9.80
N LEU A 861 -24.66 15.71 8.98
CA LEU A 861 -24.12 14.41 9.36
C LEU A 861 -23.03 14.00 8.38
N SER A 862 -21.91 13.49 8.87
CA SER A 862 -20.85 12.92 8.03
C SER A 862 -20.17 11.72 8.66
N ALA A 863 -19.66 10.84 7.80
CA ALA A 863 -18.70 9.82 8.19
C ALA A 863 -17.28 10.38 8.05
N LEU A 864 -16.52 10.36 9.14
CA LEU A 864 -15.21 10.98 9.28
C LEU A 864 -14.33 10.10 10.17
N ALA A 865 -13.11 9.80 9.74
CA ALA A 865 -12.14 8.98 10.50
C ALA A 865 -12.74 7.66 11.08
N GLY A 866 -13.62 7.00 10.33
CA GLY A 866 -14.26 5.74 10.73
C GLY A 866 -15.43 5.88 11.73
N LYS A 867 -15.90 7.10 12.02
CA LYS A 867 -17.02 7.39 12.95
C LYS A 867 -18.06 8.28 12.27
N LEU A 868 -19.23 8.44 12.90
CA LEU A 868 -20.25 9.40 12.48
C LEU A 868 -20.22 10.64 13.36
N PHE A 869 -20.32 11.82 12.76
CA PHE A 869 -20.39 13.11 13.45
C PHE A 869 -21.68 13.83 13.07
N ALA A 870 -22.48 14.20 14.06
CA ALA A 870 -23.70 14.99 13.93
C ALA A 870 -23.47 16.40 14.47
N VAL A 871 -23.65 17.41 13.63
CA VAL A 871 -23.17 18.80 13.84
C VAL A 871 -24.33 19.80 13.84
N GLY A 872 -24.56 20.44 14.99
CA GLY A 872 -25.44 21.60 15.13
C GLY A 872 -26.91 21.35 14.82
N GLY A 873 -27.55 22.33 14.18
CA GLY A 873 -28.96 22.30 13.79
C GLY A 873 -29.87 23.09 14.72
N ARG A 874 -31.12 22.67 14.83
CA ARG A 874 -32.10 23.27 15.75
C ARG A 874 -33.04 22.24 16.38
N ASN A 875 -33.61 22.59 17.52
CA ASN A 875 -34.64 21.81 18.23
C ASN A 875 -35.66 22.71 18.95
N THR A 876 -36.43 22.17 19.90
CA THR A 876 -37.43 22.90 20.70
C THR A 876 -36.89 24.12 21.44
N SER A 877 -35.60 24.14 21.76
CA SER A 877 -34.93 25.17 22.56
C SER A 877 -34.40 26.34 21.72
N GLY A 878 -34.29 26.15 20.39
CA GLY A 878 -33.65 27.10 19.47
C GLY A 878 -32.60 26.42 18.58
N GLU A 879 -31.66 27.22 18.09
CA GLU A 879 -30.46 26.80 17.38
C GLU A 879 -29.45 26.16 18.35
N ILE A 880 -28.71 25.15 17.91
CA ILE A 880 -27.73 24.43 18.75
C ILE A 880 -26.34 24.39 18.11
N GLY A 881 -25.31 24.50 18.95
CA GLY A 881 -23.88 24.43 18.53
C GLY A 881 -23.22 23.09 18.83
N THR A 882 -23.94 22.16 19.47
CA THR A 882 -23.42 20.87 19.93
C THR A 882 -23.00 19.98 18.76
N VAL A 883 -21.95 19.17 19.02
CA VAL A 883 -21.45 18.17 18.08
C VAL A 883 -21.35 16.84 18.81
N GLU A 884 -21.89 15.78 18.22
CA GLU A 884 -21.84 14.43 18.80
C GLU A 884 -21.18 13.44 17.82
N CYS A 885 -20.27 12.63 18.36
CA CYS A 885 -19.61 11.53 17.70
C CYS A 885 -20.24 10.20 18.12
N TYR A 886 -20.55 9.31 17.17
CA TYR A 886 -21.03 7.95 17.43
C TYR A 886 -19.88 6.98 17.71
N ASN A 887 -20.04 6.12 18.71
CA ASN A 887 -19.11 5.08 19.11
C ASN A 887 -19.70 3.68 18.82
N MET A 888 -19.23 3.05 17.74
CA MET A 888 -19.66 1.71 17.33
C MET A 888 -19.32 0.59 18.33
N LYS A 889 -18.19 0.70 19.06
CA LYS A 889 -17.77 -0.30 20.06
C LYS A 889 -18.74 -0.38 21.24
N LYS A 890 -19.46 0.71 21.53
CA LYS A 890 -20.44 0.79 22.62
C LYS A 890 -21.90 0.89 22.18
N ASN A 891 -22.18 1.29 20.93
CA ASN A 891 -23.48 1.79 20.49
C ASN A 891 -23.95 2.97 21.37
N GLU A 892 -23.13 4.03 21.43
CA GLU A 892 -23.39 5.25 22.22
C GLU A 892 -23.03 6.49 21.38
N TRP A 893 -23.69 7.62 21.60
CA TRP A 893 -23.24 8.94 21.12
C TRP A 893 -22.56 9.71 22.24
N THR A 894 -21.52 10.48 21.92
CA THR A 894 -20.74 11.26 22.87
C THR A 894 -20.45 12.66 22.33
N PHE A 895 -20.59 13.69 23.14
CA PHE A 895 -20.25 15.06 22.76
C PHE A 895 -18.74 15.23 22.50
N VAL A 896 -18.40 16.06 21.52
CA VAL A 896 -17.05 16.53 21.17
C VAL A 896 -17.07 18.07 21.09
N SER A 897 -15.99 18.73 20.64
CA SER A 897 -15.94 20.20 20.57
C SER A 897 -17.10 20.79 19.75
N SER A 898 -17.87 21.65 20.42
CA SER A 898 -19.00 22.38 19.83
C SER A 898 -18.53 23.44 18.83
N MET A 899 -19.42 23.81 17.92
CA MET A 899 -19.23 24.98 17.04
C MET A 899 -19.21 26.28 17.85
N ALA A 900 -18.54 27.32 17.33
CA ALA A 900 -18.39 28.60 18.03
C ALA A 900 -19.72 29.35 18.23
N GLU A 901 -20.63 29.32 17.26
CA GLU A 901 -21.98 29.88 17.34
C GLU A 901 -23.04 28.82 16.96
N PRO A 902 -24.14 28.67 17.72
CA PRO A 902 -25.26 27.80 17.38
C PRO A 902 -25.94 28.17 16.05
N HIS A 903 -26.04 27.23 15.12
CA HIS A 903 -26.68 27.46 13.82
C HIS A 903 -27.23 26.20 13.17
N TYR A 904 -28.14 26.41 12.23
CA TYR A 904 -28.86 25.37 11.48
C TYR A 904 -28.89 25.67 9.99
N GLY A 905 -29.22 24.67 9.18
CA GLY A 905 -29.35 24.83 7.73
C GLY A 905 -28.03 25.09 7.02
N HIS A 906 -26.89 24.86 7.69
CA HIS A 906 -25.58 24.75 7.07
C HIS A 906 -25.47 23.45 6.25
N ALA A 907 -24.56 23.43 5.29
CA ALA A 907 -24.17 22.22 4.58
C ALA A 907 -22.72 21.86 4.91
N GLY A 908 -22.38 20.57 4.81
CA GLY A 908 -21.01 20.13 5.07
C GLY A 908 -20.59 18.92 4.26
N THR A 909 -19.29 18.63 4.29
CA THR A 909 -18.71 17.44 3.65
C THR A 909 -17.33 17.13 4.24
N VAL A 910 -16.65 16.08 3.74
CA VAL A 910 -15.36 15.60 4.25
C VAL A 910 -14.32 15.55 3.13
N HIS A 911 -13.12 16.05 3.41
CA HIS A 911 -11.96 15.97 2.51
C HIS A 911 -10.67 15.96 3.35
N GLY A 912 -9.62 15.26 2.91
CA GLY A 912 -8.30 15.27 3.56
C GLY A 912 -8.27 14.75 5.01
N GLY A 913 -9.30 14.00 5.45
CA GLY A 913 -9.47 13.57 6.85
C GLY A 913 -10.06 14.64 7.78
N LEU A 914 -10.51 15.78 7.24
CA LEU A 914 -11.13 16.89 7.94
C LEU A 914 -12.60 17.06 7.50
N MET A 915 -13.44 17.61 8.38
CA MET A 915 -14.85 17.93 8.06
C MET A 915 -15.02 19.42 7.90
N TYR A 916 -15.73 19.82 6.84
CA TYR A 916 -15.97 21.21 6.47
C TYR A 916 -17.48 21.51 6.56
N ILE A 917 -17.83 22.64 7.17
CA ILE A 917 -19.20 23.16 7.34
C ILE A 917 -19.25 24.58 6.78
N SER A 918 -20.23 24.87 5.93
CA SER A 918 -20.40 26.16 5.25
C SER A 918 -21.76 26.80 5.52
N GLY A 919 -21.76 28.11 5.73
CA GLY A 919 -22.97 28.95 5.76
C GLY A 919 -24.00 28.54 6.83
N GLY A 920 -25.28 28.60 6.48
CA GLY A 920 -26.40 28.34 7.39
C GLY A 920 -27.00 29.61 7.97
N ILE A 921 -27.73 29.48 9.09
CA ILE A 921 -28.53 30.56 9.67
C ILE A 921 -28.26 30.69 11.18
N ILE A 922 -27.80 31.87 11.59
CA ILE A 922 -27.65 32.32 13.00
C ILE A 922 -28.68 33.42 13.25
N ARG A 923 -29.59 33.23 14.21
CA ARG A 923 -30.51 34.29 14.69
C ARG A 923 -31.22 35.04 13.53
N ASP A 924 -31.88 34.27 12.68
CA ASP A 924 -32.55 34.71 11.43
C ASP A 924 -31.63 35.44 10.41
N THR A 925 -30.29 35.33 10.53
CA THR A 925 -29.31 35.91 9.60
C THR A 925 -28.53 34.81 8.88
N PHE A 926 -28.46 34.90 7.54
CA PHE A 926 -27.71 33.98 6.69
C PHE A 926 -26.19 34.19 6.79
N GLN A 927 -25.44 33.08 6.79
CA GLN A 927 -23.98 33.05 6.98
C GLN A 927 -23.24 32.68 5.68
N LYS A 928 -21.94 32.98 5.61
CA LYS A 928 -21.03 32.66 4.49
C LYS A 928 -19.76 31.91 4.93
N GLU A 929 -19.53 31.84 6.23
CA GLU A 929 -18.33 31.36 6.89
C GLU A 929 -18.08 29.88 6.58
N LEU A 930 -16.80 29.49 6.44
CA LEU A 930 -16.38 28.11 6.28
C LEU A 930 -15.61 27.66 7.54
N TRP A 931 -16.12 26.64 8.21
CA TRP A 931 -15.55 26.05 9.42
C TRP A 931 -15.01 24.65 9.14
N CYS A 932 -13.80 24.37 9.63
CA CYS A 932 -13.04 23.15 9.40
C CYS A 932 -12.72 22.47 10.75
N TYR A 933 -13.24 21.26 10.96
CA TYR A 933 -13.07 20.44 12.15
C TYR A 933 -12.00 19.36 11.95
N ASP A 934 -11.05 19.30 12.88
CA ASP A 934 -10.05 18.24 13.00
C ASP A 934 -10.50 17.19 14.06
N PRO A 935 -10.81 15.95 13.66
CA PRO A 935 -11.27 14.89 14.56
C PRO A 935 -10.15 14.24 15.42
N VAL A 936 -8.88 14.58 15.16
CA VAL A 936 -7.71 14.10 15.89
C VAL A 936 -7.24 15.14 16.92
N ALA A 937 -7.45 16.43 16.64
CA ALA A 937 -7.25 17.51 17.61
C ALA A 937 -8.50 17.80 18.47
N ASP A 938 -9.69 17.42 18.02
CA ASP A 938 -10.99 17.82 18.57
C ASP A 938 -11.15 19.36 18.59
N MET A 939 -10.88 20.00 17.45
CA MET A 939 -10.84 21.46 17.31
C MET A 939 -11.46 21.95 16.01
N TRP A 940 -12.12 23.12 16.10
CA TRP A 940 -12.61 23.88 14.96
C TRP A 940 -11.63 24.99 14.56
N SER A 941 -11.56 25.26 13.25
CA SER A 941 -10.75 26.33 12.64
C SER A 941 -11.55 27.03 11.54
N GLN A 942 -11.45 28.35 11.42
CA GLN A 942 -12.08 29.08 10.32
C GLN A 942 -11.19 29.01 9.06
N ARG A 943 -11.83 29.02 7.89
CA ARG A 943 -11.25 29.08 6.54
C ARG A 943 -11.76 30.31 5.80
N ALA A 944 -11.29 30.55 4.58
CA ALA A 944 -11.84 31.60 3.74
C ALA A 944 -13.37 31.44 3.59
N ASP A 945 -14.10 32.54 3.77
CA ASP A 945 -15.56 32.56 3.65
C ASP A 945 -16.00 32.46 2.17
N MET A 946 -17.20 31.93 1.94
CA MET A 946 -17.86 31.97 0.63
C MET A 946 -18.10 33.40 0.15
N GLN A 947 -18.26 33.57 -1.17
CA GLN A 947 -18.63 34.85 -1.77
C GLN A 947 -20.12 35.16 -1.56
N GLU A 948 -21.00 34.16 -1.67
CA GLU A 948 -22.43 34.31 -1.39
C GLU A 948 -22.84 33.65 -0.07
N LEU A 949 -23.49 34.45 0.78
CA LEU A 949 -24.16 34.01 2.00
C LEU A 949 -25.40 33.17 1.66
N ARG A 950 -25.58 32.05 2.35
CA ARG A 950 -26.60 31.04 2.01
C ARG A 950 -26.93 30.11 3.17
N GLY A 951 -28.17 29.63 3.18
CA GLY A 951 -28.63 28.54 4.05
C GLY A 951 -29.49 27.56 3.27
N LEU A 952 -29.79 26.40 3.86
CA LEU A 952 -30.56 25.31 3.25
C LEU A 952 -29.97 24.79 1.91
N HIS A 953 -28.68 25.08 1.69
CA HIS A 953 -27.88 24.68 0.53
C HIS A 953 -27.34 23.25 0.68
N CYS A 954 -26.53 22.83 -0.29
CA CYS A 954 -25.84 21.54 -0.24
C CYS A 954 -24.35 21.67 -0.57
N MET A 955 -23.57 20.70 -0.10
CA MET A 955 -22.12 20.66 -0.20
C MET A 955 -21.63 19.22 -0.43
N CYS A 956 -20.64 19.02 -1.29
CA CYS A 956 -20.00 17.72 -1.49
C CYS A 956 -18.54 17.83 -1.98
N THR A 957 -17.74 16.79 -1.74
CA THR A 957 -16.37 16.67 -2.26
C THR A 957 -16.37 15.93 -3.60
N VAL A 958 -15.70 16.46 -4.62
CA VAL A 958 -15.36 15.72 -5.86
C VAL A 958 -13.89 16.00 -6.18
N GLY A 959 -13.06 14.95 -6.14
CA GLY A 959 -11.60 15.09 -6.14
C GLY A 959 -11.15 15.97 -4.98
N ASP A 960 -10.24 16.90 -5.27
CA ASP A 960 -9.60 17.80 -4.29
C ASP A 960 -10.35 19.14 -4.13
N LYS A 961 -11.65 19.15 -4.43
CA LYS A 961 -12.52 20.34 -4.39
C LYS A 961 -13.81 20.06 -3.64
N LEU A 962 -14.24 21.04 -2.85
CA LEU A 962 -15.48 20.99 -2.08
C LEU A 962 -16.49 21.96 -2.71
N TYR A 963 -17.47 21.41 -3.41
CA TYR A 963 -18.47 22.16 -4.18
C TYR A 963 -19.66 22.53 -3.28
N VAL A 964 -20.14 23.77 -3.42
CA VAL A 964 -21.31 24.33 -2.76
C VAL A 964 -22.27 24.90 -3.81
N MET A 965 -23.55 24.55 -3.68
CA MET A 965 -24.60 24.96 -4.63
C MET A 965 -25.98 25.04 -3.95
N GLY A 966 -26.88 25.80 -4.56
CA GLY A 966 -28.25 25.97 -4.11
C GLY A 966 -28.38 26.69 -2.76
N GLY A 967 -29.52 26.43 -2.12
CA GLY A 967 -29.98 27.12 -0.91
C GLY A 967 -30.67 28.45 -1.20
N ASN A 968 -30.88 29.23 -0.14
CA ASN A 968 -31.55 30.52 -0.18
C ASN A 968 -30.82 31.60 0.63
N HIS A 969 -31.19 32.86 0.36
CA HIS A 969 -30.92 34.02 1.20
C HIS A 969 -32.12 35.00 1.16
N PHE A 970 -32.01 36.17 1.79
CA PHE A 970 -33.00 37.24 1.62
C PHE A 970 -32.71 38.11 0.39
N ARG A 971 -33.76 38.61 -0.23
CA ARG A 971 -33.77 39.67 -1.24
C ARG A 971 -34.39 40.92 -0.61
N GLY A 972 -33.57 41.95 -0.39
CA GLY A 972 -33.98 43.09 0.42
C GLY A 972 -34.12 42.70 1.90
N SER A 973 -35.22 43.08 2.54
CA SER A 973 -35.39 43.00 4.00
C SER A 973 -36.07 41.74 4.53
N SER A 974 -36.74 40.93 3.70
CA SER A 974 -37.64 39.87 4.20
C SER A 974 -38.11 38.81 3.21
N ASP A 975 -38.06 39.04 1.89
CA ASP A 975 -38.44 38.02 0.91
C ASP A 975 -37.28 37.04 0.69
N TYR A 976 -37.57 35.74 0.61
CA TYR A 976 -36.56 34.71 0.29
C TYR A 976 -36.35 34.60 -1.23
N ASP A 977 -35.10 34.35 -1.63
CA ASP A 977 -34.68 34.17 -3.02
C ASP A 977 -33.71 32.98 -3.13
N ASP A 978 -33.64 32.33 -4.30
CA ASP A 978 -32.86 31.12 -4.53
C ASP A 978 -31.41 31.43 -4.95
N VAL A 979 -30.42 30.79 -4.33
CA VAL A 979 -29.00 31.06 -4.65
C VAL A 979 -28.55 30.24 -5.85
N LEU A 980 -28.66 30.85 -7.04
CA LEU A 980 -28.22 30.21 -8.30
C LEU A 980 -26.69 30.14 -8.46
N ARG A 981 -25.90 30.98 -7.79
CA ARG A 981 -24.43 30.96 -7.92
C ARG A 981 -23.85 29.74 -7.21
N CYS A 982 -22.98 29.02 -7.91
CA CYS A 982 -22.25 27.88 -7.38
C CYS A 982 -20.77 28.22 -7.21
N GLU A 983 -20.17 27.66 -6.16
CA GLU A 983 -18.80 27.94 -5.73
C GLU A 983 -18.12 26.64 -5.32
N TYR A 984 -16.83 26.47 -5.61
CA TYR A 984 -16.02 25.40 -5.03
C TYR A 984 -14.85 25.98 -4.24
N TYR A 985 -14.51 25.31 -3.15
CA TYR A 985 -13.35 25.61 -2.31
C TYR A 985 -12.22 24.62 -2.60
N SER A 986 -10.99 25.14 -2.68
CA SER A 986 -9.76 24.34 -2.84
C SER A 986 -8.91 24.41 -1.56
N PRO A 987 -8.82 23.33 -0.77
CA PRO A 987 -8.16 23.33 0.54
C PRO A 987 -6.69 23.75 0.54
N ASP A 988 -5.91 23.35 -0.47
CA ASP A 988 -4.47 23.58 -0.55
C ASP A 988 -4.08 25.07 -0.63
N VAL A 989 -5.02 25.91 -1.06
CA VAL A 989 -4.84 27.35 -1.30
C VAL A 989 -5.78 28.24 -0.47
N ASP A 990 -6.65 27.65 0.36
CA ASP A 990 -7.66 28.33 1.18
C ASP A 990 -8.49 29.36 0.37
N GLN A 991 -9.00 28.94 -0.80
CA GLN A 991 -9.63 29.84 -1.78
C GLN A 991 -10.93 29.26 -2.38
N TRP A 992 -11.94 30.14 -2.55
CA TRP A 992 -13.16 29.89 -3.30
C TRP A 992 -13.08 30.36 -4.75
N SER A 993 -13.69 29.59 -5.66
CA SER A 993 -13.85 29.92 -7.09
C SER A 993 -15.28 29.61 -7.55
N THR A 994 -15.82 30.43 -8.45
CA THR A 994 -17.16 30.22 -9.04
C THR A 994 -17.13 29.22 -10.19
N PHE A 995 -18.21 28.44 -10.35
CA PHE A 995 -18.46 27.60 -11.52
C PHE A 995 -19.87 27.87 -12.10
N ALA A 996 -20.29 27.13 -13.13
CA ALA A 996 -21.58 27.34 -13.80
C ALA A 996 -22.74 27.39 -12.80
N PRO A 997 -23.63 28.41 -12.87
CA PRO A 997 -24.75 28.56 -11.95
C PRO A 997 -25.84 27.51 -12.21
N MET A 998 -26.60 27.17 -11.17
CA MET A 998 -27.75 26.26 -11.29
C MET A 998 -28.80 26.83 -12.26
N PRO A 999 -29.28 26.05 -13.25
CA PRO A 999 -30.35 26.48 -14.15
C PRO A 999 -31.66 26.79 -13.44
N GLN A 1000 -31.96 26.10 -12.34
CA GLN A 1000 -33.08 26.38 -11.44
C GLN A 1000 -32.63 26.26 -9.98
N GLY A 1001 -33.16 27.12 -9.12
CA GLY A 1001 -32.86 27.15 -7.69
C GLY A 1001 -33.44 25.97 -6.94
N GLN A 1002 -32.65 25.37 -6.03
CA GLN A 1002 -33.11 24.31 -5.14
C GLN A 1002 -32.53 24.52 -3.73
N SER A 1003 -33.40 24.56 -2.74
CA SER A 1003 -33.10 24.47 -1.29
C SER A 1003 -33.62 23.14 -0.72
N ASP A 1004 -33.17 22.73 0.47
CA ASP A 1004 -33.70 21.55 1.18
C ASP A 1004 -33.60 20.25 0.36
N VAL A 1005 -32.49 20.08 -0.35
CA VAL A 1005 -32.25 19.01 -1.32
C VAL A 1005 -31.60 17.76 -0.73
N GLY A 1006 -31.68 16.66 -1.49
CA GLY A 1006 -30.68 15.60 -1.43
C GLY A 1006 -29.51 15.93 -2.39
N ILE A 1007 -28.28 15.63 -1.99
CA ILE A 1007 -27.09 15.72 -2.86
C ILE A 1007 -26.34 14.39 -2.87
N THR A 1008 -25.83 13.99 -4.02
CA THR A 1008 -24.85 12.89 -4.08
C THR A 1008 -23.86 13.04 -5.23
N VAL A 1009 -22.79 12.25 -5.18
CA VAL A 1009 -21.74 12.18 -6.22
C VAL A 1009 -21.78 10.78 -6.81
N PHE A 1010 -22.01 10.69 -8.11
CA PHE A 1010 -22.22 9.44 -8.81
C PHE A 1010 -21.49 9.45 -10.16
N LYS A 1011 -20.62 8.47 -10.39
CA LYS A 1011 -19.76 8.34 -11.59
C LYS A 1011 -18.92 9.61 -11.93
N GLY A 1012 -18.62 10.44 -10.92
CA GLY A 1012 -17.87 11.69 -11.05
C GLY A 1012 -18.77 12.94 -11.12
N HIS A 1013 -20.04 12.78 -11.47
CA HIS A 1013 -21.01 13.87 -11.57
C HIS A 1013 -21.70 14.16 -10.23
N ILE A 1014 -22.07 15.42 -10.00
CA ILE A 1014 -22.84 15.83 -8.82
C ILE A 1014 -24.33 15.82 -9.18
N TYR A 1015 -25.17 15.17 -8.38
CA TYR A 1015 -26.62 15.12 -8.56
C TYR A 1015 -27.33 15.83 -7.40
N VAL A 1016 -28.21 16.77 -7.74
CA VAL A 1016 -29.05 17.55 -6.82
C VAL A 1016 -30.51 17.15 -7.00
N VAL A 1017 -31.12 16.61 -5.94
CA VAL A 1017 -32.36 15.83 -5.98
C VAL A 1017 -33.48 16.54 -5.21
N GLY A 1018 -34.59 16.85 -5.90
CA GLY A 1018 -35.83 17.34 -5.29
C GLY A 1018 -35.70 18.73 -4.66
N GLY A 1019 -36.24 18.91 -3.46
CA GLY A 1019 -36.14 20.15 -2.70
C GLY A 1019 -37.26 21.15 -2.98
N TYR A 1020 -36.99 22.43 -2.69
CA TYR A 1020 -37.93 23.55 -2.77
C TYR A 1020 -37.29 24.74 -3.52
N SER A 1021 -38.05 25.43 -4.37
CA SER A 1021 -37.66 26.75 -4.89
C SER A 1021 -38.46 27.85 -4.16
N TRP A 1022 -37.76 28.88 -3.71
CA TRP A 1022 -38.35 30.06 -3.06
C TRP A 1022 -38.94 31.05 -4.07
N ASN A 1023 -38.40 31.12 -5.29
CA ASN A 1023 -38.98 31.91 -6.37
C ASN A 1023 -40.29 31.30 -6.89
N SER A 1024 -40.28 30.01 -7.23
CA SER A 1024 -41.48 29.29 -7.70
C SER A 1024 -42.44 28.90 -6.57
N ARG A 1025 -41.97 28.99 -5.32
CA ARG A 1025 -42.70 28.67 -4.07
C ARG A 1025 -43.26 27.25 -3.97
N CYS A 1026 -42.76 26.33 -4.80
CA CYS A 1026 -43.20 24.93 -4.91
C CYS A 1026 -42.10 23.92 -4.52
N MET A 1027 -42.55 22.71 -4.16
CA MET A 1027 -41.65 21.54 -4.09
C MET A 1027 -41.32 21.06 -5.49
N LEU A 1028 -40.12 20.50 -5.66
CA LEU A 1028 -39.53 20.17 -6.96
C LEU A 1028 -39.43 18.65 -7.12
N ASP A 1029 -39.75 18.18 -8.32
CA ASP A 1029 -39.79 16.77 -8.71
C ASP A 1029 -38.53 16.33 -9.48
N PHE A 1030 -37.58 17.23 -9.75
CA PHE A 1030 -36.51 17.00 -10.71
C PHE A 1030 -35.13 16.79 -10.10
N VAL A 1031 -34.26 16.17 -10.90
CA VAL A 1031 -32.84 16.00 -10.60
C VAL A 1031 -32.00 16.79 -11.60
N GLN A 1032 -31.23 17.75 -11.08
CA GLN A 1032 -30.18 18.44 -11.85
C GLN A 1032 -28.84 17.73 -11.62
N ARG A 1033 -28.06 17.56 -12.68
CA ARG A 1033 -26.71 16.99 -12.65
C ARG A 1033 -25.71 18.03 -13.11
N TYR A 1034 -24.62 18.19 -12.37
CA TYR A 1034 -23.45 18.96 -12.78
C TYR A 1034 -22.30 18.04 -13.21
N ASP A 1035 -21.59 18.45 -14.26
CA ASP A 1035 -20.43 17.79 -14.86
C ASP A 1035 -19.15 18.61 -14.58
N PRO A 1036 -18.32 18.21 -13.59
CA PRO A 1036 -17.14 18.97 -13.19
C PRO A 1036 -16.04 19.09 -14.25
N ASP A 1037 -15.97 18.14 -15.19
CA ASP A 1037 -14.97 18.14 -16.27
C ASP A 1037 -15.38 19.08 -17.42
N ARG A 1038 -16.68 19.37 -17.55
CA ARG A 1038 -17.26 20.17 -18.64
C ARG A 1038 -17.80 21.54 -18.21
N ASP A 1039 -17.94 21.79 -16.90
CA ASP A 1039 -18.57 22.98 -16.29
C ASP A 1039 -20.00 23.22 -16.84
N LEU A 1040 -20.83 22.17 -16.81
CA LEU A 1040 -22.19 22.18 -17.37
C LEU A 1040 -23.22 21.51 -16.46
N TRP A 1041 -24.46 21.98 -16.56
CA TRP A 1041 -25.63 21.43 -15.87
C TRP A 1041 -26.63 20.81 -16.85
N ASP A 1042 -27.12 19.61 -16.54
CA ASP A 1042 -28.20 18.90 -17.24
C ASP A 1042 -29.40 18.67 -16.29
N LYS A 1043 -30.65 18.73 -16.79
CA LYS A 1043 -31.78 18.05 -16.13
C LYS A 1043 -31.86 16.62 -16.66
N VAL A 1044 -31.80 15.62 -15.78
CA VAL A 1044 -31.59 14.22 -16.19
C VAL A 1044 -32.86 13.37 -16.10
N PHE A 1045 -33.49 13.36 -14.93
CA PHE A 1045 -34.71 12.60 -14.63
C PHE A 1045 -35.47 13.26 -13.47
N ASN A 1046 -36.63 12.71 -13.14
CA ASN A 1046 -37.45 13.14 -12.01
C ASN A 1046 -37.44 12.08 -10.89
N VAL A 1047 -37.68 12.51 -9.64
CA VAL A 1047 -38.16 11.66 -8.54
C VAL A 1047 -39.67 11.42 -8.70
N LEU A 1048 -40.22 10.41 -8.01
CA LEU A 1048 -41.63 10.04 -8.12
C LEU A 1048 -42.59 11.09 -7.52
N GLU A 1049 -42.16 11.84 -6.50
CA GLU A 1049 -42.96 12.83 -5.78
C GLU A 1049 -42.18 14.14 -5.57
N PRO A 1050 -42.81 15.32 -5.62
CA PRO A 1050 -42.17 16.59 -5.34
C PRO A 1050 -41.90 16.76 -3.83
N LEU A 1051 -40.67 16.50 -3.42
CA LEU A 1051 -40.27 16.22 -2.03
C LEU A 1051 -39.18 17.18 -1.53
N GLY A 1052 -39.49 17.95 -0.49
CA GLY A 1052 -38.52 18.82 0.20
C GLY A 1052 -37.95 18.18 1.46
N GLY A 1053 -36.72 18.55 1.85
CA GLY A 1053 -36.02 17.93 2.97
C GLY A 1053 -35.71 16.44 2.76
N ILE A 1054 -35.76 16.00 1.50
CA ILE A 1054 -35.33 14.70 1.00
C ILE A 1054 -33.82 14.56 1.17
N ARG A 1055 -33.31 13.33 1.27
CA ARG A 1055 -31.88 13.05 1.25
C ARG A 1055 -31.55 12.09 0.11
N ALA A 1056 -30.31 12.18 -0.36
CA ALA A 1056 -29.76 11.33 -1.40
C ALA A 1056 -28.36 10.86 -1.00
N CYS A 1057 -27.94 9.72 -1.51
CA CYS A 1057 -26.60 9.16 -1.36
C CYS A 1057 -26.30 8.18 -2.51
N THR A 1058 -25.06 7.71 -2.62
CA THR A 1058 -24.64 6.73 -3.63
C THR A 1058 -24.01 5.54 -2.94
N MET A 1059 -24.57 4.34 -3.15
CA MET A 1059 -24.06 3.11 -2.54
C MET A 1059 -24.25 1.90 -3.47
N THR A 1060 -23.52 0.82 -3.18
CA THR A 1060 -23.79 -0.50 -3.75
C THR A 1060 -24.92 -1.17 -2.97
N VAL A 1061 -25.91 -1.70 -3.69
CA VAL A 1061 -27.05 -2.48 -3.17
C VAL A 1061 -27.27 -3.64 -4.14
N HIS A 1062 -27.68 -4.81 -3.67
CA HIS A 1062 -28.22 -5.83 -4.58
C HIS A 1062 -29.55 -5.32 -5.17
N MET A 1063 -29.78 -5.53 -6.47
CA MET A 1063 -31.07 -5.21 -7.08
C MET A 1063 -32.16 -6.09 -6.46
N PRO A 1064 -33.28 -5.52 -5.98
CA PRO A 1064 -34.37 -6.32 -5.42
C PRO A 1064 -35.07 -7.14 -6.51
N GLU A 1065 -35.41 -8.38 -6.17
CA GLU A 1065 -36.17 -9.28 -7.05
C GLU A 1065 -37.65 -8.89 -7.05
N GLY A 1066 -38.07 -8.19 -8.10
CA GLY A 1066 -39.45 -7.72 -8.29
C GLY A 1066 -39.68 -6.26 -7.90
N ALA A 1067 -40.95 -5.84 -7.97
CA ALA A 1067 -41.40 -4.47 -7.70
C ALA A 1067 -40.63 -3.35 -8.45
N VAL A 1068 -40.72 -3.38 -9.78
CA VAL A 1068 -40.70 -2.13 -10.56
C VAL A 1068 -42.07 -1.48 -10.40
N ASP A 1069 -42.12 -0.24 -9.91
CA ASP A 1069 -43.34 0.57 -9.99
C ASP A 1069 -43.49 1.07 -11.44
N GLU A 1070 -44.56 0.65 -12.13
CA GLU A 1070 -44.84 1.14 -13.49
C GLU A 1070 -45.12 2.65 -13.45
N PRO A 1071 -44.40 3.47 -14.23
CA PRO A 1071 -44.69 4.89 -14.30
C PRO A 1071 -45.99 5.11 -15.08
N GLN A 1072 -47.10 5.31 -14.36
CA GLN A 1072 -48.31 5.91 -14.93
C GLN A 1072 -47.99 7.35 -15.33
N ILE A 1073 -47.53 7.54 -16.57
CA ILE A 1073 -47.44 8.84 -17.23
C ILE A 1073 -48.88 9.30 -17.48
N GLN A 1074 -49.48 9.91 -16.47
CA GLN A 1074 -50.83 10.45 -16.57
C GLN A 1074 -50.78 11.74 -17.38
N GLU A 1075 -51.42 11.74 -18.55
CA GLU A 1075 -51.42 12.88 -19.47
C GLU A 1075 -51.99 14.15 -18.81
N CYS A 1076 -51.43 15.30 -19.14
CA CYS A 1076 -51.76 16.58 -18.51
C CYS A 1076 -53.22 16.98 -18.79
N PRO A 1077 -54.11 17.05 -17.77
CA PRO A 1077 -55.54 17.30 -17.97
C PRO A 1077 -55.86 18.80 -18.00
N LEU A 1078 -55.16 19.57 -18.84
CA LEU A 1078 -55.41 21.00 -19.07
C LEU A 1078 -55.37 21.35 -20.55
N GLN A 1079 -56.49 21.08 -21.25
CA GLN A 1079 -56.84 21.89 -22.43
C GLN A 1079 -57.28 23.29 -21.96
N PRO A 1080 -56.97 24.35 -22.70
CA PRO A 1080 -57.44 25.70 -22.38
C PRO A 1080 -58.92 25.85 -22.69
N SER A 1081 -59.74 26.14 -21.68
CA SER A 1081 -61.09 26.69 -21.87
C SER A 1081 -61.01 28.21 -22.03
N GLU A 1082 -61.66 28.74 -23.05
CA GLU A 1082 -61.77 30.18 -23.30
C GLU A 1082 -62.53 30.91 -22.17
N GLY A 1083 -62.13 32.14 -21.85
CA GLY A 1083 -62.71 32.97 -20.77
C GLY A 1083 -61.92 34.25 -20.50
#